data_AF-A0A4R8EJ96-F1
#
_entry.id   AF-A0A4R8EJ96-F1
#
_cell.length_a   1.000
_cell.length_b   1.000
_cell.length_c   1.000
_cell.angle_alpha   90.00
_cell.angle_beta   90.00
_cell.angle_gamma   90.00
#
_symmetry.space_group_name_H-M   'P 1'
#
loop_
_entity.id
_entity.type
_entity.pdbx_description
1 polymer ?
#
loop_
_entity_poly.entity_id
_entity_poly.type
_entity_poly.pdbx_seq_one_letter_code
_entity_poly.pdbx_strand_id
1 'polypeptide(L)'
;MKIKYWFVISLFSAVSSYAQLLPYKNPSLSSSDRAKDLISRLTLEEKAALMCDQSDAVPRLGIKKFNWWSEALHGYANNDNVTVFPEPIGMAASFDDQLLYRVFNAVSDEARAKYNQWIKDGNENKRFLSLSVWTPNVNIFRDPRWGRGQETYGEDPYLTSRMGVSVVKGLQGPADAKYRKLLACAKHFAVHSGPEWSRHELNLNNVNPRELYETYLPAFKALVQEADVREVMCAYQRLDDEPCCSNTRLLQRILRDEWGYKYMVVSDCGAVTDFYTTHKVSSDAVHAASKAVLAGTDVECVWEKYPFKNLPEAVEKDLIKETDINKSLQRVLEGRFELGEMDDDAIVPWTQIPASVLNSKEHQQLALEMAQKSMTLLQNKNNILPLAKTSKKIAVIGPNAANEPMLWGNYNGTPVKTITIKEGIESKTGSDKIFYDKACDLVEDKVNQSYFDQISFEGKKGMRATYWNNPNREGNSVISTQITNPIKMTTAGQHEFASGVKLEGFSAKYETEFTAKATDNLVFKTGATGFFELIVNGKSIAKYTNWRTVPGNISFPVEAGKTYKIEIHFAQSNNWQANLEFDFGKEFDINFASLIQKLNGIDTVVFVGGLSTLLEGEEMPVSYPGFKGGDRTNIELPAVQRKCLKELKEAGKKVIFVNCSGSAIALTPETTSCDAILQAWYPGESGGQAVADVLFGDYNPAGKLPVSFYKNSEILRDFEDYSMKGRTYRYTTDVLFPFGFGLSYSKFIVGTGKLNKSKIKSDENIQLTIPVQNTSKRDGTEIIQVYVKKVNDTDGPLKTLKAFKRVAVNAGNKENVMIDLPASSFEFFDAASMAVKVTSGEYELYYGTSSAAKDLKMLKVLVQ
;
A
#
# COMPACT_ATOMS: atom_id res chain seq x y z
N MET A 1 -60.36 15.12 -77.34
CA MET A 1 -60.73 16.08 -76.28
C MET A 1 -60.76 15.34 -74.95
N LYS A 2 -59.81 15.65 -74.04
CA LYS A 2 -59.87 15.54 -72.56
C LYS A 2 -59.98 14.16 -71.84
N ILE A 3 -59.00 13.96 -70.93
CA ILE A 3 -59.07 13.37 -69.55
C ILE A 3 -59.01 11.83 -69.49
N LYS A 4 -58.28 11.11 -68.60
CA LYS A 4 -57.21 11.30 -67.58
C LYS A 4 -56.75 9.87 -67.16
N TYR A 5 -55.52 9.77 -66.65
CA TYR A 5 -54.80 8.73 -65.87
C TYR A 5 -55.65 7.68 -65.11
N TRP A 6 -55.18 6.45 -64.87
CA TRP A 6 -54.39 6.04 -63.69
C TRP A 6 -53.60 4.75 -63.96
N PHE A 7 -52.28 4.76 -63.73
CA PHE A 7 -51.42 3.57 -63.62
C PHE A 7 -50.98 3.46 -62.15
N VAL A 8 -51.31 2.34 -61.52
CA VAL A 8 -50.88 1.99 -60.16
C VAL A 8 -49.47 1.39 -60.27
N ILE A 9 -48.47 2.08 -59.74
CA ILE A 9 -47.14 1.52 -59.46
C ILE A 9 -47.05 1.35 -57.95
N SER A 10 -47.09 0.10 -57.49
CA SER A 10 -46.81 -0.27 -56.11
C SER A 10 -45.31 -0.10 -55.85
N LEU A 11 -44.95 0.95 -55.10
CA LEU A 11 -43.64 1.09 -54.48
C LEU A 11 -43.61 0.19 -53.22
N PHE A 12 -42.86 -0.90 -53.25
CA PHE A 12 -42.44 -1.60 -52.04
C PHE A 12 -41.37 -0.76 -51.35
N SER A 13 -41.79 0.12 -50.42
CA SER A 13 -40.90 0.72 -49.44
C SER A 13 -40.58 -0.33 -48.38
N ALA A 14 -39.44 -1.01 -48.52
CA ALA A 14 -38.85 -1.78 -47.42
C ALA A 14 -38.36 -0.80 -46.36
N VAL A 15 -39.24 -0.41 -45.45
CA VAL A 15 -38.86 0.26 -44.20
C VAL A 15 -38.22 -0.82 -43.33
N SER A 16 -36.90 -0.93 -43.39
CA SER A 16 -36.15 -1.62 -42.34
C SER A 16 -36.37 -0.85 -41.04
N SER A 17 -37.31 -1.32 -40.24
CA SER A 17 -37.50 -0.90 -38.85
C SER A 17 -36.26 -1.29 -38.06
N TYR A 18 -35.20 -0.48 -38.11
CA TYR A 18 -34.14 -0.55 -37.12
C TYR A 18 -34.80 -0.28 -35.78
N ALA A 19 -34.89 -1.29 -34.92
CA ALA A 19 -35.35 -1.13 -33.55
C ALA A 19 -34.54 0.01 -32.93
N GLN A 20 -35.22 1.11 -32.57
CA GLN A 20 -34.56 2.28 -32.02
C GLN A 20 -33.82 1.85 -30.74
N LEU A 21 -32.50 2.00 -30.73
CA LEU A 21 -31.68 1.69 -29.57
C LEU A 21 -32.20 2.53 -28.38
N LEU A 22 -32.44 1.89 -27.23
CA LEU A 22 -32.79 2.61 -26.02
C LEU A 22 -31.69 3.64 -25.70
N PRO A 23 -32.01 4.84 -25.19
CA PRO A 23 -31.01 5.89 -25.00
C PRO A 23 -29.79 5.44 -24.18
N TYR A 24 -29.97 4.69 -23.09
CA TYR A 24 -28.84 4.18 -22.30
C TYR A 24 -27.91 3.21 -23.06
N LYS A 25 -28.36 2.60 -24.16
CA LYS A 25 -27.54 1.74 -25.02
C LYS A 25 -26.81 2.52 -26.12
N ASN A 26 -27.13 3.80 -26.35
CA ASN A 26 -26.55 4.57 -27.44
C ASN A 26 -25.21 5.20 -27.03
N PRO A 27 -24.06 4.73 -27.55
CA PRO A 27 -22.75 5.24 -27.17
C PRO A 27 -22.45 6.64 -27.72
N SER A 28 -23.33 7.24 -28.54
CA SER A 28 -23.20 8.62 -29.00
C SER A 28 -23.72 9.65 -27.99
N LEU A 29 -24.48 9.22 -26.98
CA LEU A 29 -24.99 10.09 -25.91
C LEU A 29 -23.95 10.22 -24.79
N SER A 30 -24.07 11.28 -24.00
CA SER A 30 -23.22 11.46 -22.82
C SER A 30 -23.49 10.38 -21.77
N SER A 31 -22.48 10.03 -20.96
CA SER A 31 -22.66 9.11 -19.83
C SER A 31 -23.82 9.55 -18.91
N SER A 32 -24.00 10.87 -18.74
CA SER A 32 -25.06 11.44 -17.92
C SER A 32 -26.46 11.20 -18.48
N ASP A 33 -26.66 11.40 -19.78
CA ASP A 33 -27.95 11.17 -20.43
C ASP A 33 -28.31 9.69 -20.44
N ARG A 34 -27.31 8.83 -20.64
CA ARG A 34 -27.47 7.37 -20.57
C ARG A 34 -27.82 6.91 -19.16
N ALA A 35 -27.14 7.43 -18.14
CA ALA A 35 -27.43 7.13 -16.74
C ALA A 35 -28.84 7.56 -16.34
N LYS A 36 -29.28 8.76 -16.71
CA LYS A 36 -30.65 9.25 -16.43
C LYS A 36 -31.72 8.36 -17.04
N ASP A 37 -31.57 7.98 -18.31
CA ASP A 37 -32.51 7.06 -18.96
C ASP A 37 -32.51 5.69 -18.25
N LEU A 38 -31.34 5.14 -17.91
CA LEU A 38 -31.25 3.85 -17.25
C LEU A 38 -31.90 3.86 -15.84
N ILE A 39 -31.67 4.91 -15.05
CA ILE A 39 -32.24 5.08 -13.71
C ILE A 39 -33.77 5.10 -13.74
N SER A 40 -34.37 5.72 -14.77
CA SER A 40 -35.82 5.77 -14.94
C SER A 40 -36.46 4.39 -15.18
N ARG A 41 -35.65 3.38 -15.52
CA ARG A 41 -36.09 2.03 -15.87
C ARG A 41 -35.86 1.01 -14.76
N LEU A 42 -35.12 1.36 -13.72
CA LEU A 42 -34.75 0.48 -12.59
C LEU A 42 -35.81 0.52 -11.48
N THR A 43 -36.03 -0.61 -10.81
CA THR A 43 -36.79 -0.64 -9.55
C THR A 43 -35.93 -0.12 -8.41
N LEU A 44 -36.54 0.21 -7.26
CA LEU A 44 -35.81 0.71 -6.10
C LEU A 44 -34.79 -0.30 -5.56
N GLU A 45 -35.12 -1.60 -5.59
CA GLU A 45 -34.24 -2.70 -5.16
C GLU A 45 -33.03 -2.83 -6.08
N GLU A 46 -33.24 -2.75 -7.40
CA GLU A 46 -32.15 -2.79 -8.37
C GLU A 46 -31.23 -1.57 -8.24
N LYS A 47 -31.80 -0.39 -7.95
CA LYS A 47 -31.01 0.83 -7.68
C LYS A 47 -30.09 0.63 -6.48
N ALA A 48 -30.64 0.11 -5.37
CA ALA A 48 -29.89 -0.18 -4.17
C ALA A 48 -28.78 -1.22 -4.41
N ALA A 49 -29.08 -2.31 -5.14
CA ALA A 49 -28.12 -3.37 -5.43
C ALA A 49 -26.96 -2.92 -6.34
N LEU A 50 -27.20 -1.95 -7.23
CA LEU A 50 -26.16 -1.37 -8.09
C LEU A 50 -25.22 -0.40 -7.34
N MET A 51 -25.55 0.01 -6.12
CA MET A 51 -24.71 0.86 -5.26
C MET A 51 -23.82 0.05 -4.29
N CYS A 52 -23.76 -1.27 -4.45
CA CYS A 52 -22.85 -2.15 -3.70
C CYS A 52 -21.55 -2.37 -4.49
N ASP A 53 -20.42 -2.55 -3.80
CA ASP A 53 -19.12 -2.87 -4.43
C ASP A 53 -19.21 -4.13 -5.30
N GLN A 54 -20.03 -5.10 -4.87
CA GLN A 54 -20.57 -6.14 -5.74
C GLN A 54 -21.90 -5.69 -6.30
N SER A 55 -21.87 -5.00 -7.45
CA SER A 55 -23.08 -4.57 -8.14
C SER A 55 -23.72 -5.75 -8.86
N ASP A 56 -24.94 -6.10 -8.44
CA ASP A 56 -25.67 -7.23 -8.99
C ASP A 56 -26.03 -7.01 -10.47
N ALA A 57 -26.15 -8.10 -11.23
CA ALA A 57 -26.64 -8.04 -12.60
C ALA A 57 -28.14 -7.69 -12.63
N VAL A 58 -28.58 -7.00 -13.68
CA VAL A 58 -30.00 -6.75 -13.97
C VAL A 58 -30.32 -7.30 -15.36
N PRO A 59 -30.61 -8.61 -15.50
CA PRO A 59 -30.73 -9.28 -16.81
C PRO A 59 -31.80 -8.66 -17.72
N ARG A 60 -32.93 -8.21 -17.15
CA ARG A 60 -34.03 -7.58 -17.92
C ARG A 60 -33.63 -6.28 -18.63
N LEU A 61 -32.58 -5.61 -18.17
CA LEU A 61 -32.00 -4.41 -18.79
C LEU A 61 -30.65 -4.68 -19.45
N GLY A 62 -30.18 -5.94 -19.43
CA GLY A 62 -28.86 -6.32 -19.96
C GLY A 62 -27.69 -5.75 -19.17
N ILE A 63 -27.88 -5.35 -17.91
CA ILE A 63 -26.79 -4.88 -17.04
C ILE A 63 -26.05 -6.10 -16.50
N LYS A 64 -24.76 -6.21 -16.79
CA LYS A 64 -23.89 -7.26 -16.26
C LYS A 64 -23.50 -6.97 -14.81
N LYS A 65 -23.13 -8.03 -14.09
CA LYS A 65 -22.48 -7.92 -12.78
C LYS A 65 -21.22 -7.06 -12.91
N PHE A 66 -20.98 -6.19 -11.94
CA PHE A 66 -19.77 -5.35 -11.89
C PHE A 66 -19.19 -5.37 -10.48
N ASN A 67 -17.86 -5.39 -10.38
CA ASN A 67 -17.19 -5.26 -9.09
C ASN A 67 -16.41 -3.95 -9.04
N TRP A 68 -16.52 -3.19 -7.97
CA TRP A 68 -15.80 -1.92 -7.79
C TRP A 68 -14.42 -2.11 -7.15
N TRP A 69 -14.14 -3.28 -6.58
CA TRP A 69 -12.93 -3.49 -5.80
C TRP A 69 -11.87 -4.26 -6.59
N SER A 70 -10.89 -3.53 -7.12
CA SER A 70 -9.54 -4.04 -7.41
C SER A 70 -8.50 -3.11 -6.77
N GLU A 71 -7.25 -3.52 -6.73
CA GLU A 71 -6.16 -2.75 -6.12
C GLU A 71 -4.98 -2.69 -7.09
N ALA A 72 -4.32 -1.54 -7.15
CA ALA A 72 -3.24 -1.26 -8.09
C ALA A 72 -2.03 -0.58 -7.42
N LEU A 73 -1.90 -0.68 -6.09
CA LEU A 73 -0.99 0.11 -5.24
C LEU A 73 0.45 0.27 -5.78
N HIS A 74 1.04 -0.80 -6.32
CA HIS A 74 2.36 -0.81 -6.96
C HIS A 74 2.48 -1.92 -8.02
N GLY A 75 1.37 -2.16 -8.73
CA GLY A 75 1.17 -3.34 -9.57
C GLY A 75 -0.27 -3.80 -9.46
N TYR A 76 -0.78 -4.59 -10.41
CA TYR A 76 -2.18 -5.04 -10.35
C TYR A 76 -2.33 -6.18 -9.31
N ALA A 77 -2.79 -5.83 -8.11
CA ALA A 77 -2.75 -6.69 -6.94
C ALA A 77 -3.61 -7.95 -7.08
N ASN A 78 -3.27 -9.01 -6.34
CA ASN A 78 -4.02 -10.29 -6.27
C ASN A 78 -4.19 -11.03 -7.61
N ASN A 79 -3.39 -10.66 -8.63
CA ASN A 79 -3.36 -11.31 -9.93
C ASN A 79 -1.96 -11.90 -10.17
N ASP A 80 -1.89 -12.97 -10.97
CA ASP A 80 -0.64 -13.64 -11.35
C ASP A 80 -0.05 -13.05 -12.64
N ASN A 81 1.21 -13.33 -12.94
CA ASN A 81 1.88 -12.92 -14.18
C ASN A 81 1.79 -11.39 -14.45
N VAL A 82 1.95 -10.58 -13.41
CA VAL A 82 1.92 -9.10 -13.48
C VAL A 82 3.18 -8.52 -12.87
N THR A 83 3.63 -7.36 -13.33
CA THR A 83 4.79 -6.68 -12.76
C THR A 83 4.50 -6.16 -11.36
N VAL A 84 5.45 -6.40 -10.45
CA VAL A 84 5.46 -5.84 -9.10
C VAL A 84 6.55 -4.78 -8.99
N PHE A 85 6.15 -3.52 -8.80
CA PHE A 85 7.03 -2.37 -8.64
C PHE A 85 7.40 -2.17 -7.15
N PRO A 86 8.34 -1.28 -6.80
CA PRO A 86 8.57 -0.92 -5.41
C PRO A 86 7.30 -0.38 -4.74
N GLU A 87 7.15 -0.58 -3.42
CA GLU A 87 6.07 0.04 -2.63
C GLU A 87 6.06 1.57 -2.77
N PRO A 88 4.90 2.27 -2.62
CA PRO A 88 4.75 3.71 -2.81
C PRO A 88 5.79 4.55 -2.06
N ILE A 89 6.12 4.17 -0.82
CA ILE A 89 7.14 4.89 -0.05
C ILE A 89 8.53 4.80 -0.72
N GLY A 90 8.85 3.64 -1.30
CA GLY A 90 10.08 3.45 -2.07
C GLY A 90 10.05 4.25 -3.36
N MET A 91 8.93 4.20 -4.10
CA MET A 91 8.79 5.01 -5.32
C MET A 91 8.87 6.52 -5.03
N ALA A 92 8.32 6.99 -3.91
CA ALA A 92 8.44 8.38 -3.47
C ALA A 92 9.90 8.79 -3.23
N ALA A 93 10.73 7.87 -2.74
CA ALA A 93 12.15 8.11 -2.50
C ALA A 93 12.94 8.42 -3.79
N SER A 94 12.39 8.13 -4.98
CA SER A 94 12.97 8.52 -6.27
C SER A 94 12.88 10.02 -6.54
N PHE A 95 11.90 10.72 -5.95
CA PHE A 95 11.50 12.10 -6.30
C PHE A 95 11.36 12.28 -7.83
N ASP A 96 10.76 11.29 -8.50
CA ASP A 96 10.57 11.23 -9.96
C ASP A 96 9.09 10.95 -10.29
N ASP A 97 8.28 12.00 -10.28
CA ASP A 97 6.83 11.93 -10.55
C ASP A 97 6.53 11.51 -12.01
N GLN A 98 7.43 11.85 -12.95
CA GLN A 98 7.34 11.40 -14.34
C GLN A 98 7.58 9.91 -14.50
N LEU A 99 8.57 9.35 -13.80
CA LEU A 99 8.75 7.90 -13.79
C LEU A 99 7.56 7.20 -13.13
N LEU A 100 7.00 7.78 -12.07
CA LEU A 100 5.80 7.24 -11.43
C LEU A 100 4.60 7.21 -12.39
N TYR A 101 4.39 8.25 -13.19
CA TYR A 101 3.38 8.24 -14.25
C TYR A 101 3.57 7.08 -15.23
N ARG A 102 4.82 6.84 -15.69
CA ARG A 102 5.14 5.71 -16.58
C ARG A 102 4.83 4.37 -15.93
N VAL A 103 5.16 4.21 -14.64
CA VAL A 103 4.85 2.99 -13.85
C VAL A 103 3.35 2.76 -13.85
N PHE A 104 2.54 3.73 -13.48
CA PHE A 104 1.09 3.53 -13.38
C PHE A 104 0.37 3.45 -14.73
N ASN A 105 0.96 3.98 -15.80
CA ASN A 105 0.49 3.69 -17.15
C ASN A 105 0.71 2.21 -17.54
N ALA A 106 1.86 1.64 -17.18
CA ALA A 106 2.13 0.21 -17.36
C ALA A 106 1.19 -0.66 -16.50
N VAL A 107 0.98 -0.29 -15.23
CA VAL A 107 0.02 -0.98 -14.33
C VAL A 107 -1.37 -0.99 -14.93
N SER A 108 -1.83 0.12 -15.51
CA SER A 108 -3.16 0.17 -16.13
C SER A 108 -3.25 -0.58 -17.45
N ASP A 109 -2.14 -0.73 -18.20
CA ASP A 109 -2.08 -1.63 -19.37
C ASP A 109 -2.24 -3.08 -18.93
N GLU A 110 -1.54 -3.51 -17.88
CA GLU A 110 -1.63 -4.89 -17.37
C GLU A 110 -3.00 -5.22 -16.78
N ALA A 111 -3.59 -4.29 -16.02
CA ALA A 111 -4.95 -4.46 -15.49
C ALA A 111 -5.98 -4.65 -16.61
N ARG A 112 -5.90 -3.83 -17.68
CA ARG A 112 -6.76 -3.99 -18.87
C ARG A 112 -6.49 -5.31 -19.58
N ALA A 113 -5.23 -5.71 -19.77
CA ALA A 113 -4.89 -6.97 -20.40
C ALA A 113 -5.47 -8.18 -19.63
N LYS A 114 -5.34 -8.21 -18.30
CA LYS A 114 -5.94 -9.24 -17.44
C LYS A 114 -7.46 -9.26 -17.54
N TYR A 115 -8.08 -8.08 -17.43
CA TYR A 115 -9.53 -7.95 -17.54
C TYR A 115 -10.04 -8.42 -18.90
N ASN A 116 -9.40 -7.98 -20.00
CA ASN A 116 -9.78 -8.36 -21.36
C ASN A 116 -9.65 -9.86 -21.58
N GLN A 117 -8.59 -10.50 -21.09
CA GLN A 117 -8.42 -11.95 -21.18
C GLN A 117 -9.54 -12.67 -20.42
N TRP A 118 -9.78 -12.28 -19.17
CA TRP A 118 -10.82 -12.87 -18.31
C TRP A 118 -12.22 -12.82 -18.92
N ILE A 119 -12.61 -11.68 -19.48
CA ILE A 119 -13.91 -11.50 -20.13
C ILE A 119 -13.98 -12.25 -21.47
N LYS A 120 -12.91 -12.28 -22.28
CA LYS A 120 -12.85 -13.03 -23.55
C LYS A 120 -13.01 -14.54 -23.33
N ASP A 121 -12.56 -15.04 -22.19
CA ASP A 121 -12.75 -16.45 -21.78
C ASP A 121 -14.19 -16.76 -21.33
N GLY A 122 -15.11 -15.79 -21.40
CA GLY A 122 -16.53 -15.96 -21.09
C GLY A 122 -16.88 -15.80 -19.60
N ASN A 123 -15.95 -15.27 -18.79
CA ASN A 123 -16.18 -15.06 -17.36
C ASN A 123 -16.85 -13.71 -17.06
N GLU A 124 -17.48 -13.61 -15.89
CA GLU A 124 -18.06 -12.37 -15.38
C GLU A 124 -17.05 -11.54 -14.59
N ASN A 125 -17.26 -10.22 -14.52
CA ASN A 125 -16.48 -9.33 -13.65
C ASN A 125 -16.52 -9.83 -12.18
N LYS A 126 -15.36 -9.84 -11.52
CA LYS A 126 -15.21 -10.30 -10.14
C LYS A 126 -14.32 -9.38 -9.30
N ARG A 127 -14.43 -9.51 -7.98
CA ARG A 127 -13.56 -8.85 -7.02
C ARG A 127 -12.10 -9.16 -7.33
N PHE A 128 -11.25 -8.15 -7.20
CA PHE A 128 -9.83 -8.14 -7.53
C PHE A 128 -9.48 -8.33 -9.01
N LEU A 129 -10.47 -8.41 -9.91
CA LEU A 129 -10.27 -8.45 -11.36
C LEU A 129 -11.33 -7.59 -12.06
N SER A 130 -11.25 -6.29 -11.83
CA SER A 130 -12.13 -5.26 -12.39
C SER A 130 -11.37 -4.00 -12.83
N LEU A 131 -12.11 -3.06 -13.41
CA LEU A 131 -11.61 -1.82 -14.01
C LEU A 131 -11.67 -0.60 -13.07
N SER A 132 -12.29 -0.76 -11.90
CA SER A 132 -12.19 0.18 -10.77
C SER A 132 -11.06 -0.27 -9.86
N VAL A 133 -10.08 0.60 -9.62
CA VAL A 133 -8.91 0.31 -8.79
C VAL A 133 -8.81 1.31 -7.66
N TRP A 134 -8.76 0.82 -6.42
CA TRP A 134 -8.74 1.66 -5.24
C TRP A 134 -7.34 2.16 -4.90
N THR A 135 -6.80 2.99 -5.78
CA THR A 135 -5.42 3.50 -5.75
C THR A 135 -5.41 4.93 -6.33
N PRO A 136 -4.64 5.89 -5.78
CA PRO A 136 -3.61 5.77 -4.73
C PRO A 136 -4.07 6.03 -3.29
N ASN A 137 -3.31 5.48 -2.33
CA ASN A 137 -3.32 5.94 -0.94
C ASN A 137 -2.42 7.19 -0.80
N VAL A 138 -3.04 8.33 -0.47
CA VAL A 138 -2.39 9.65 -0.37
C VAL A 138 -2.48 10.25 1.04
N ASN A 139 -2.73 9.39 2.04
CA ASN A 139 -2.65 9.81 3.44
C ASN A 139 -1.21 10.18 3.82
N ILE A 140 -1.07 11.06 4.81
CA ILE A 140 0.25 11.53 5.27
C ILE A 140 0.85 10.52 6.24
N PHE A 141 2.10 10.12 6.00
CA PHE A 141 2.87 9.29 6.92
C PHE A 141 3.34 10.11 8.14
N ARG A 142 2.40 10.36 9.05
CA ARG A 142 2.56 11.25 10.20
C ARG A 142 3.37 10.64 11.34
N ASP A 143 3.12 9.37 11.63
CA ASP A 143 3.76 8.64 12.73
C ASP A 143 4.55 7.47 12.16
N PRO A 144 5.86 7.36 12.43
CA PRO A 144 6.67 6.26 11.91
C PRO A 144 6.16 4.88 12.37
N ARG A 145 5.36 4.77 13.42
CA ARG A 145 4.81 3.48 13.86
C ARG A 145 3.72 2.91 12.97
N TRP A 146 3.16 3.73 12.06
CA TRP A 146 2.02 3.33 11.26
C TRP A 146 2.31 2.24 10.24
N GLY A 147 1.58 1.12 10.34
CA GLY A 147 1.76 -0.09 9.54
C GLY A 147 1.53 0.12 8.05
N ARG A 148 0.58 1.00 7.70
CA ARG A 148 0.27 1.35 6.30
C ARG A 148 1.07 2.53 5.77
N GLY A 149 2.01 3.08 6.54
CA GLY A 149 2.83 4.18 6.06
C GLY A 149 3.64 3.83 4.80
N GLN A 150 3.96 2.55 4.61
CA GLN A 150 4.58 2.02 3.40
C GLN A 150 3.76 2.24 2.12
N GLU A 151 2.43 2.27 2.27
CA GLU A 151 1.45 2.36 1.18
C GLU A 151 1.27 3.81 0.70
N THR A 152 1.96 4.76 1.33
CA THR A 152 1.84 6.19 1.05
C THR A 152 3.14 6.77 0.50
N TYR A 153 3.07 7.99 -0.04
CA TYR A 153 4.24 8.68 -0.60
C TYR A 153 5.03 9.50 0.42
N GLY A 154 4.78 9.31 1.72
CA GLY A 154 5.61 9.85 2.81
C GLY A 154 4.94 10.95 3.63
N GLU A 155 5.76 11.77 4.29
CA GLU A 155 5.30 12.72 5.31
C GLU A 155 4.97 14.12 4.77
N ASP A 156 5.30 14.38 3.51
CA ASP A 156 5.18 15.70 2.89
C ASP A 156 3.95 15.81 1.98
N PRO A 157 3.05 16.81 2.20
CA PRO A 157 1.86 16.96 1.39
C PRO A 157 2.14 17.32 -0.08
N TYR A 158 3.20 18.08 -0.38
CA TYR A 158 3.51 18.46 -1.76
C TYR A 158 4.06 17.27 -2.54
N LEU A 159 5.03 16.53 -1.98
CA LEU A 159 5.54 15.29 -2.57
C LEU A 159 4.39 14.31 -2.83
N THR A 160 3.54 14.08 -1.82
CA THR A 160 2.38 13.18 -1.93
C THR A 160 1.40 13.65 -3.00
N SER A 161 1.15 14.95 -3.12
CA SER A 161 0.31 15.53 -4.19
C SER A 161 0.88 15.22 -5.58
N ARG A 162 2.18 15.48 -5.80
CA ARG A 162 2.82 15.24 -7.11
C ARG A 162 2.81 13.77 -7.50
N MET A 163 3.09 12.88 -6.54
CA MET A 163 3.06 11.45 -6.76
C MET A 163 1.64 10.95 -7.07
N GLY A 164 0.65 11.32 -6.24
CA GLY A 164 -0.72 10.89 -6.45
C GLY A 164 -1.36 11.42 -7.75
N VAL A 165 -1.04 12.67 -8.17
CA VAL A 165 -1.47 13.20 -9.47
C VAL A 165 -0.94 12.34 -10.62
N SER A 166 0.32 11.91 -10.53
CA SER A 166 0.96 11.07 -11.55
C SER A 166 0.33 9.68 -11.61
N VAL A 167 -0.01 9.11 -10.45
CA VAL A 167 -0.73 7.82 -10.35
C VAL A 167 -2.10 7.89 -10.99
N VAL A 168 -2.93 8.86 -10.60
CA VAL A 168 -4.28 9.02 -11.15
C VAL A 168 -4.24 9.18 -12.67
N LYS A 169 -3.32 10.01 -13.19
CA LYS A 169 -3.18 10.19 -14.64
C LYS A 169 -2.70 8.92 -15.36
N GLY A 170 -1.78 8.17 -14.77
CA GLY A 170 -1.30 6.89 -15.32
C GLY A 170 -2.39 5.82 -15.34
N LEU A 171 -3.24 5.77 -14.31
CA LEU A 171 -4.34 4.80 -14.21
C LEU A 171 -5.51 5.13 -15.14
N GLN A 172 -5.91 6.40 -15.21
CA GLN A 172 -7.12 6.82 -15.94
C GLN A 172 -6.92 6.98 -17.45
N GLY A 173 -5.67 7.10 -17.90
CA GLY A 173 -5.33 7.40 -19.29
C GLY A 173 -5.50 8.89 -19.65
N PRO A 174 -5.39 9.25 -20.94
CA PRO A 174 -5.45 10.64 -21.41
C PRO A 174 -6.73 11.36 -20.97
N ALA A 175 -6.62 12.64 -20.63
CA ALA A 175 -7.73 13.44 -20.10
C ALA A 175 -8.89 13.60 -21.10
N ASP A 176 -8.56 13.66 -22.39
CA ASP A 176 -9.45 13.83 -23.55
C ASP A 176 -10.00 12.52 -24.13
N ALA A 177 -9.57 11.37 -23.60
CA ALA A 177 -10.10 10.08 -24.03
C ALA A 177 -11.59 9.96 -23.70
N LYS A 178 -12.40 9.50 -24.68
CA LYS A 178 -13.83 9.22 -24.48
C LYS A 178 -14.08 8.22 -23.35
N TYR A 179 -13.23 7.20 -23.27
CA TYR A 179 -13.29 6.15 -22.25
C TYR A 179 -12.10 6.23 -21.32
N ARG A 180 -12.34 6.08 -20.02
CA ARG A 180 -11.31 5.94 -19.00
C ARG A 180 -10.67 4.56 -19.10
N LYS A 181 -9.33 4.51 -18.99
CA LYS A 181 -8.59 3.26 -19.01
C LYS A 181 -8.91 2.45 -17.75
N LEU A 182 -8.82 3.05 -16.57
CA LEU A 182 -9.35 2.57 -15.30
C LEU A 182 -9.99 3.72 -14.54
N LEU A 183 -10.73 3.43 -13.47
CA LEU A 183 -11.13 4.43 -12.47
C LEU A 183 -10.14 4.37 -11.31
N ALA A 184 -9.49 5.49 -11.03
CA ALA A 184 -8.58 5.63 -9.89
C ALA A 184 -9.32 6.20 -8.67
N CYS A 185 -8.85 5.86 -7.47
CA CYS A 185 -9.49 6.23 -6.22
C CYS A 185 -8.52 6.87 -5.24
N ALA A 186 -8.76 8.14 -4.89
CA ALA A 186 -8.00 8.81 -3.84
C ALA A 186 -8.46 8.32 -2.47
N LYS A 187 -7.56 7.69 -1.70
CA LYS A 187 -7.89 7.13 -0.38
C LYS A 187 -6.88 7.45 0.71
N HIS A 188 -7.25 7.45 1.99
CA HIS A 188 -8.59 7.33 2.57
C HIS A 188 -9.01 8.71 3.12
N PHE A 189 -10.09 9.25 2.58
CA PHE A 189 -10.57 10.61 2.79
C PHE A 189 -11.38 10.73 4.10
N ALA A 190 -10.88 11.39 5.14
CA ALA A 190 -9.56 12.01 5.25
C ALA A 190 -8.96 11.76 6.63
N VAL A 191 -7.72 12.20 6.86
CA VAL A 191 -7.06 12.15 8.17
C VAL A 191 -6.87 10.71 8.68
N HIS A 192 -6.76 9.74 7.76
CA HIS A 192 -6.47 8.34 8.08
C HIS A 192 -4.95 8.11 8.09
N SER A 193 -4.31 8.42 9.21
CA SER A 193 -2.83 8.35 9.36
C SER A 193 -2.44 7.54 10.60
N GLY A 194 -3.11 6.39 10.78
CA GLY A 194 -2.93 5.47 11.89
C GLY A 194 -3.43 5.97 13.25
N PRO A 195 -3.50 5.11 14.26
CA PRO A 195 -3.15 3.69 14.19
C PRO A 195 -4.25 2.84 13.53
N GLU A 196 -3.86 1.72 12.94
CA GLU A 196 -4.76 0.71 12.38
C GLU A 196 -5.61 0.06 13.46
N TRP A 197 -5.07 -0.20 14.65
CA TRP A 197 -5.79 -0.95 15.70
C TRP A 197 -7.06 -0.25 16.23
N SER A 198 -7.22 1.06 16.05
CA SER A 198 -8.40 1.81 16.50
C SER A 198 -9.20 2.42 15.36
N ARG A 199 -8.85 2.15 14.10
CA ARG A 199 -9.46 2.79 12.92
C ARG A 199 -11.00 2.69 12.86
N HIS A 200 -11.58 1.60 13.36
CA HIS A 200 -13.03 1.34 13.36
C HIS A 200 -13.79 2.00 14.52
N GLU A 201 -13.10 2.61 15.49
CA GLU A 201 -13.70 3.16 16.72
C GLU A 201 -13.25 4.60 17.01
N LEU A 202 -12.07 4.97 16.51
CA LEU A 202 -11.40 6.23 16.77
C LEU A 202 -12.29 7.40 16.37
N ASN A 203 -12.33 8.39 17.24
CA ASN A 203 -12.99 9.67 17.00
C ASN A 203 -11.99 10.80 17.18
N LEU A 204 -11.60 11.39 16.06
CA LEU A 204 -10.69 12.52 16.04
C LEU A 204 -11.49 13.80 16.26
N ASN A 205 -11.32 14.40 17.43
CA ASN A 205 -11.96 15.65 17.78
C ASN A 205 -10.94 16.79 17.77
N ASN A 206 -11.35 17.97 17.28
CA ASN A 206 -10.55 19.18 17.33
C ASN A 206 -9.23 19.08 16.56
N VAL A 207 -9.22 18.40 15.40
CA VAL A 207 -8.06 18.44 14.49
C VAL A 207 -7.78 19.91 14.14
N ASN A 208 -6.54 20.35 14.34
CA ASN A 208 -6.17 21.74 14.13
C ASN A 208 -6.51 22.15 12.69
N PRO A 209 -7.30 23.23 12.47
CA PRO A 209 -7.69 23.66 11.12
C PRO A 209 -6.50 23.88 10.18
N ARG A 210 -5.39 24.44 10.67
CA ARG A 210 -4.17 24.59 9.87
C ARG A 210 -3.65 23.23 9.42
N GLU A 211 -3.52 22.26 10.33
CA GLU A 211 -3.02 20.93 10.00
C GLU A 211 -3.97 20.19 9.04
N LEU A 212 -5.29 20.35 9.21
CA LEU A 212 -6.27 19.83 8.28
C LEU A 212 -6.02 20.35 6.85
N TYR A 213 -5.94 21.67 6.67
CA TYR A 213 -5.85 22.29 5.36
C TYR A 213 -4.44 22.34 4.75
N GLU A 214 -3.38 22.36 5.56
CA GLU A 214 -1.98 22.37 5.07
C GLU A 214 -1.30 21.00 5.08
N THR A 215 -1.87 19.97 5.73
CA THR A 215 -1.24 18.65 5.86
C THR A 215 -2.09 17.55 5.28
N TYR A 216 -3.31 17.34 5.80
CA TYR A 216 -4.08 16.13 5.47
C TYR A 216 -4.88 16.23 4.17
N LEU A 217 -5.39 17.42 3.84
CA LEU A 217 -6.23 17.65 2.65
C LEU A 217 -5.50 17.98 1.33
N PRO A 218 -4.29 18.58 1.30
CA PRO A 218 -3.68 19.05 0.05
C PRO A 218 -3.56 17.99 -1.05
N ALA A 219 -3.16 16.75 -0.71
CA ALA A 219 -3.02 15.69 -1.70
C ALA A 219 -4.37 15.33 -2.32
N PHE A 220 -5.42 15.14 -1.52
CA PHE A 220 -6.76 14.89 -2.04
C PHE A 220 -7.26 16.04 -2.92
N LYS A 221 -7.05 17.30 -2.51
CA LYS A 221 -7.39 18.47 -3.31
C LYS A 221 -6.70 18.46 -4.67
N ALA A 222 -5.40 18.15 -4.71
CA ALA A 222 -4.63 18.06 -5.96
C ALA A 222 -5.17 16.94 -6.86
N LEU A 223 -5.52 15.77 -6.31
CA LEU A 223 -6.08 14.67 -7.11
C LEU A 223 -7.45 15.03 -7.69
N VAL A 224 -8.28 15.75 -6.94
CA VAL A 224 -9.58 16.25 -7.42
C VAL A 224 -9.41 17.31 -8.50
N GLN A 225 -8.59 18.33 -8.26
CA GLN A 225 -8.54 19.53 -9.12
C GLN A 225 -7.52 19.44 -10.26
N GLU A 226 -6.40 18.73 -10.09
CA GLU A 226 -5.33 18.63 -11.11
C GLU A 226 -5.33 17.30 -11.88
N ALA A 227 -5.87 16.24 -11.28
CA ALA A 227 -5.86 14.90 -11.88
C ALA A 227 -7.26 14.39 -12.28
N ASP A 228 -8.33 15.11 -11.92
CA ASP A 228 -9.72 14.75 -12.26
C ASP A 228 -10.02 13.29 -11.83
N VAL A 229 -9.62 12.93 -10.60
CA VAL A 229 -9.80 11.59 -10.04
C VAL A 229 -11.27 11.17 -10.07
N ARG A 230 -11.56 9.92 -10.41
CA ARG A 230 -12.92 9.40 -10.58
C ARG A 230 -13.57 8.90 -9.32
N GLU A 231 -12.76 8.49 -8.34
CA GLU A 231 -13.25 7.96 -7.08
C GLU A 231 -12.52 8.60 -5.89
N VAL A 232 -13.25 8.74 -4.78
CA VAL A 232 -12.68 9.12 -3.48
C VAL A 232 -13.22 8.13 -2.46
N MET A 233 -12.33 7.47 -1.72
CA MET A 233 -12.74 6.53 -0.68
C MET A 233 -12.81 7.22 0.67
N CYS A 234 -13.96 7.21 1.34
CA CYS A 234 -14.08 7.77 2.69
C CYS A 234 -13.50 6.81 3.75
N ALA A 235 -12.86 7.35 4.78
CA ALA A 235 -12.14 6.58 5.80
C ALA A 235 -13.04 5.95 6.89
N TYR A 236 -12.48 5.02 7.67
CA TYR A 236 -13.16 4.32 8.77
C TYR A 236 -13.52 5.22 9.96
N GLN A 237 -12.58 6.05 10.42
CA GLN A 237 -12.70 6.76 11.69
C GLN A 237 -13.72 7.90 11.65
N ARG A 238 -14.09 8.41 12.83
CA ARG A 238 -14.86 9.65 12.97
C ARG A 238 -13.97 10.88 12.99
N LEU A 239 -14.50 11.98 12.47
CA LEU A 239 -13.96 13.32 12.59
C LEU A 239 -15.05 14.24 13.15
N ASP A 240 -14.78 14.85 14.30
CA ASP A 240 -15.71 15.72 15.02
C ASP A 240 -17.09 15.04 15.21
N ASP A 241 -17.09 13.84 15.81
CA ASP A 241 -18.24 12.96 16.10
C ASP A 241 -18.97 12.32 14.89
N GLU A 242 -18.64 12.67 13.65
CA GLU A 242 -19.24 12.07 12.45
C GLU A 242 -18.26 11.09 11.75
N PRO A 243 -18.70 9.86 11.40
CA PRO A 243 -17.89 8.96 10.56
C PRO A 243 -17.53 9.61 9.25
N CYS A 244 -16.30 9.44 8.75
CA CYS A 244 -15.89 10.10 7.51
C CYS A 244 -16.82 9.77 6.32
N CYS A 245 -17.35 8.54 6.26
CA CYS A 245 -18.34 8.11 5.26
C CYS A 245 -19.77 8.67 5.45
N SER A 246 -20.02 9.46 6.49
CA SER A 246 -21.25 10.24 6.64
C SER A 246 -21.01 11.70 7.07
N ASN A 247 -19.78 12.19 6.95
CA ASN A 247 -19.40 13.52 7.40
C ASN A 247 -19.71 14.56 6.31
N THR A 248 -20.72 15.39 6.54
CA THR A 248 -21.18 16.38 5.55
C THR A 248 -20.17 17.52 5.34
N ARG A 249 -19.36 17.86 6.35
CA ARG A 249 -18.26 18.82 6.19
C ARG A 249 -17.23 18.29 5.19
N LEU A 250 -16.85 17.02 5.30
CA LEU A 250 -15.88 16.40 4.40
C LEU A 250 -16.48 16.16 3.01
N LEU A 251 -17.59 15.42 2.92
CA LEU A 251 -18.10 14.89 1.65
C LEU A 251 -18.93 15.87 0.83
N GLN A 252 -19.67 16.78 1.46
CA GLN A 252 -20.45 17.80 0.74
C GLN A 252 -19.66 19.10 0.65
N ARG A 253 -19.40 19.74 1.78
CA ARG A 253 -18.82 21.09 1.79
C ARG A 253 -17.41 21.12 1.19
N ILE A 254 -16.46 20.37 1.74
CA ILE A 254 -15.06 20.44 1.27
C ILE A 254 -14.93 19.79 -0.10
N LEU A 255 -15.34 18.53 -0.23
CA LEU A 255 -15.10 17.75 -1.44
C LEU A 255 -15.93 18.25 -2.64
N ARG A 256 -17.23 18.49 -2.48
CA ARG A 256 -18.11 18.85 -3.61
C ARG A 256 -18.25 20.37 -3.78
N ASP A 257 -18.62 21.12 -2.73
CA ASP A 257 -18.90 22.55 -2.86
C ASP A 257 -17.62 23.39 -3.04
N GLU A 258 -16.59 23.15 -2.24
CA GLU A 258 -15.34 23.91 -2.28
C GLU A 258 -14.37 23.43 -3.38
N TRP A 259 -14.25 22.11 -3.60
CA TRP A 259 -13.31 21.58 -4.60
C TRP A 259 -13.94 21.24 -5.96
N GLY A 260 -15.28 21.17 -6.04
CA GLY A 260 -16.00 20.89 -7.29
C GLY A 260 -16.06 19.42 -7.68
N TYR A 261 -15.87 18.48 -6.74
CA TYR A 261 -15.92 17.05 -7.04
C TYR A 261 -17.31 16.59 -7.49
N LYS A 262 -17.38 15.97 -8.67
CA LYS A 262 -18.65 15.57 -9.31
C LYS A 262 -18.86 14.06 -9.44
N TYR A 263 -17.82 13.27 -9.19
CA TYR A 263 -17.85 11.82 -9.36
C TYR A 263 -18.21 11.12 -8.04
N MET A 264 -17.83 9.85 -7.90
CA MET A 264 -18.35 8.97 -6.86
C MET A 264 -17.49 8.93 -5.60
N VAL A 265 -18.15 8.82 -4.45
CA VAL A 265 -17.51 8.45 -3.19
C VAL A 265 -17.78 6.98 -2.92
N VAL A 266 -16.74 6.21 -2.65
CA VAL A 266 -16.84 4.81 -2.23
C VAL A 266 -16.56 4.70 -0.73
N SER A 267 -17.22 3.79 -0.02
CA SER A 267 -16.87 3.52 1.37
C SER A 267 -15.64 2.62 1.45
N ASP A 268 -14.82 2.82 2.47
CA ASP A 268 -13.93 1.74 2.90
C ASP A 268 -14.77 0.53 3.36
N CYS A 269 -14.17 -0.66 3.35
CA CYS A 269 -14.90 -1.92 3.48
C CYS A 269 -15.37 -2.18 4.92
N GLY A 270 -16.67 -2.05 5.13
CA GLY A 270 -17.30 -2.13 6.45
C GLY A 270 -17.48 -0.80 7.16
N ALA A 271 -17.01 0.32 6.59
CA ALA A 271 -17.11 1.63 7.23
C ALA A 271 -18.56 2.09 7.48
N VAL A 272 -19.52 1.71 6.62
CA VAL A 272 -20.95 1.99 6.85
C VAL A 272 -21.51 1.09 7.97
N THR A 273 -21.06 -0.16 8.04
CA THR A 273 -21.42 -1.09 9.13
C THR A 273 -20.98 -0.55 10.48
N ASP A 274 -19.78 0.03 10.54
CA ASP A 274 -19.23 0.63 11.76
C ASP A 274 -20.14 1.70 12.38
N PHE A 275 -21.00 2.36 11.58
CA PHE A 275 -21.90 3.40 12.09
C PHE A 275 -22.80 2.89 13.22
N TYR A 276 -23.25 1.63 13.16
CA TYR A 276 -24.17 1.05 14.14
C TYR A 276 -23.55 -0.06 15.01
N THR A 277 -22.43 -0.65 14.59
CA THR A 277 -21.76 -1.71 15.38
C THR A 277 -20.73 -1.14 16.38
N THR A 278 -19.81 -0.31 15.91
CA THR A 278 -18.61 0.13 16.65
C THR A 278 -18.69 1.60 17.03
N HIS A 279 -18.97 2.50 16.08
CA HIS A 279 -19.15 3.93 16.33
C HIS A 279 -20.43 4.26 17.09
N LYS A 280 -21.48 3.46 16.91
CA LYS A 280 -22.81 3.61 17.55
C LYS A 280 -23.44 4.99 17.35
N VAL A 281 -23.23 5.57 16.16
CA VAL A 281 -23.83 6.85 15.72
C VAL A 281 -25.08 6.67 14.86
N SER A 282 -25.51 5.42 14.65
CA SER A 282 -26.74 5.05 13.95
C SER A 282 -27.39 3.88 14.69
N SER A 283 -28.72 3.85 14.73
CA SER A 283 -29.47 2.85 15.49
C SER A 283 -29.41 1.45 14.91
N ASP A 284 -29.35 1.34 13.58
CA ASP A 284 -29.32 0.09 12.83
C ASP A 284 -28.74 0.31 11.41
N ALA A 285 -28.70 -0.76 10.62
CA ALA A 285 -28.21 -0.75 9.24
C ALA A 285 -29.04 0.16 8.30
N VAL A 286 -30.36 0.29 8.53
CA VAL A 286 -31.25 1.11 7.67
C VAL A 286 -30.94 2.59 7.86
N HIS A 287 -30.76 3.02 9.10
CA HIS A 287 -30.36 4.39 9.44
C HIS A 287 -28.92 4.70 9.00
N ALA A 288 -28.02 3.71 9.09
CA ALA A 288 -26.65 3.87 8.61
C ALA A 288 -26.60 4.10 7.09
N ALA A 289 -27.32 3.27 6.33
CA ALA A 289 -27.39 3.39 4.87
C ALA A 289 -27.97 4.74 4.41
N SER A 290 -29.09 5.18 5.02
CA SER A 290 -29.69 6.48 4.68
C SER A 290 -28.75 7.64 4.99
N LYS A 291 -28.10 7.63 6.16
CA LYS A 291 -27.14 8.66 6.57
C LYS A 291 -25.92 8.73 5.64
N ALA A 292 -25.38 7.59 5.23
CA ALA A 292 -24.26 7.53 4.30
C ALA A 292 -24.60 8.14 2.93
N VAL A 293 -25.73 7.75 2.33
CA VAL A 293 -26.15 8.26 1.01
C VAL A 293 -26.47 9.76 1.07
N LEU A 294 -27.19 10.22 2.09
CA LEU A 294 -27.50 11.65 2.27
C LEU A 294 -26.25 12.52 2.42
N ALA A 295 -25.21 11.99 3.08
CA ALA A 295 -23.93 12.68 3.22
C ALA A 295 -23.06 12.62 1.96
N GLY A 296 -23.36 11.72 1.00
CA GLY A 296 -22.72 11.67 -0.32
C GLY A 296 -21.86 10.45 -0.60
N THR A 297 -21.94 9.38 0.20
CA THR A 297 -21.36 8.07 -0.11
C THR A 297 -22.21 7.37 -1.15
N ASP A 298 -21.63 7.06 -2.31
CA ASP A 298 -22.33 6.59 -3.49
C ASP A 298 -22.23 5.06 -3.69
N VAL A 299 -21.13 4.43 -3.25
CA VAL A 299 -20.93 2.97 -3.28
C VAL A 299 -20.51 2.45 -1.90
N GLU A 300 -21.14 1.37 -1.44
CA GLU A 300 -20.77 0.68 -0.21
C GLU A 300 -19.89 -0.55 -0.47
N CYS A 301 -18.76 -0.66 0.23
CA CYS A 301 -18.00 -1.90 0.31
C CYS A 301 -18.28 -2.65 1.62
N VAL A 302 -18.58 -3.95 1.51
CA VAL A 302 -18.57 -4.87 2.65
C VAL A 302 -18.31 -6.31 2.19
N TRP A 303 -17.97 -7.19 3.13
CA TRP A 303 -17.82 -8.62 2.87
C TRP A 303 -19.16 -9.37 2.85
N GLU A 304 -20.08 -9.01 3.76
CA GLU A 304 -21.42 -9.59 3.86
C GLU A 304 -22.43 -8.57 4.39
N LYS A 305 -23.73 -8.82 4.17
CA LYS A 305 -24.85 -8.07 4.78
C LYS A 305 -24.86 -6.56 4.47
N TYR A 306 -24.71 -6.19 3.19
CA TYR A 306 -24.80 -4.81 2.68
C TYR A 306 -25.91 -3.96 3.32
N PRO A 307 -25.60 -2.97 4.19
CA PRO A 307 -26.57 -1.96 4.61
C PRO A 307 -27.29 -1.26 3.44
N PHE A 308 -26.60 -0.99 2.32
CA PHE A 308 -27.21 -0.33 1.16
C PHE A 308 -28.35 -1.14 0.53
N LYS A 309 -28.37 -2.48 0.67
CA LYS A 309 -29.51 -3.30 0.22
C LYS A 309 -30.80 -3.02 1.01
N ASN A 310 -30.73 -2.33 2.14
CA ASN A 310 -31.87 -1.91 2.94
C ASN A 310 -32.39 -0.50 2.61
N LEU A 311 -31.83 0.18 1.58
CA LEU A 311 -32.32 1.48 1.14
C LEU A 311 -33.82 1.51 0.75
N PRO A 312 -34.43 0.46 0.17
CA PRO A 312 -35.88 0.43 -0.05
C PRO A 312 -36.69 0.58 1.25
N GLU A 313 -36.27 -0.09 2.32
CA GLU A 313 -36.87 0.05 3.65
C GLU A 313 -36.64 1.46 4.22
N ALA A 314 -35.48 2.07 3.96
CA ALA A 314 -35.21 3.45 4.37
C ALA A 314 -36.15 4.46 3.68
N VAL A 315 -36.52 4.21 2.41
CA VAL A 315 -37.53 5.00 1.69
C VAL A 315 -38.92 4.79 2.26
N GLU A 316 -39.30 3.53 2.55
CA GLU A 316 -40.59 3.21 3.19
C GLU A 316 -40.76 3.91 4.55
N LYS A 317 -39.66 4.07 5.30
CA LYS A 317 -39.62 4.75 6.60
C LYS A 317 -39.43 6.28 6.51
N ASP A 318 -39.47 6.87 5.32
CA ASP A 318 -39.22 8.31 5.09
C ASP A 318 -37.84 8.82 5.59
N LEU A 319 -36.86 7.93 5.75
CA LEU A 319 -35.50 8.29 6.19
C LEU A 319 -34.66 8.89 5.04
N ILE A 320 -34.99 8.53 3.79
CA ILE A 320 -34.35 9.03 2.56
C ILE A 320 -35.37 9.00 1.42
N LYS A 321 -35.21 9.86 0.41
CA LYS A 321 -36.05 9.82 -0.79
C LYS A 321 -35.40 9.00 -1.88
N GLU A 322 -36.20 8.35 -2.72
CA GLU A 322 -35.70 7.70 -3.94
C GLU A 322 -34.92 8.67 -4.84
N THR A 323 -35.25 9.96 -4.84
CA THR A 323 -34.50 10.99 -5.57
C THR A 323 -33.07 11.18 -5.08
N ASP A 324 -32.79 10.92 -3.80
CA ASP A 324 -31.43 11.01 -3.25
C ASP A 324 -30.60 9.78 -3.65
N ILE A 325 -31.22 8.58 -3.65
CA ILE A 325 -30.64 7.36 -4.23
C ILE A 325 -30.33 7.56 -5.72
N ASN A 326 -31.24 8.16 -6.49
CA ASN A 326 -31.04 8.44 -7.91
C ASN A 326 -29.82 9.35 -8.17
N LYS A 327 -29.56 10.35 -7.31
CA LYS A 327 -28.38 11.24 -7.45
C LYS A 327 -27.07 10.46 -7.29
N SER A 328 -26.99 9.58 -6.30
CA SER A 328 -25.82 8.75 -6.07
C SER A 328 -25.63 7.71 -7.17
N LEU A 329 -26.71 7.00 -7.53
CA LEU A 329 -26.68 6.02 -8.61
C LEU A 329 -26.32 6.63 -9.97
N GLN A 330 -26.66 7.89 -10.22
CA GLN A 330 -26.25 8.58 -11.44
C GLN A 330 -24.72 8.61 -11.57
N ARG A 331 -23.99 8.93 -10.50
CA ARG A 331 -22.51 8.94 -10.50
C ARG A 331 -21.94 7.54 -10.72
N VAL A 332 -22.53 6.53 -10.07
CA VAL A 332 -22.15 5.13 -10.20
C VAL A 332 -22.28 4.65 -11.66
N LEU A 333 -23.43 4.92 -12.30
CA LEU A 333 -23.67 4.52 -13.68
C LEU A 333 -22.85 5.34 -14.68
N GLU A 334 -22.65 6.64 -14.44
CA GLU A 334 -21.76 7.47 -15.25
C GLU A 334 -20.34 6.88 -15.28
N GLY A 335 -19.80 6.42 -14.15
CA GLY A 335 -18.50 5.74 -14.10
C GLY A 335 -18.43 4.45 -14.91
N ARG A 336 -19.48 3.62 -14.89
CA ARG A 336 -19.56 2.40 -15.73
C ARG A 336 -19.58 2.71 -17.23
N PHE A 337 -20.31 3.75 -17.64
CA PHE A 337 -20.30 4.20 -19.04
C PHE A 337 -18.96 4.79 -19.45
N GLU A 338 -18.31 5.57 -18.57
CA GLU A 338 -16.97 6.12 -18.84
C GLU A 338 -15.91 5.02 -18.99
N LEU A 339 -16.06 3.85 -18.35
CA LEU A 339 -15.18 2.70 -18.57
C LEU A 339 -15.36 2.01 -19.93
N GLY A 340 -16.46 2.29 -20.62
CA GLY A 340 -16.89 1.58 -21.82
C GLY A 340 -17.43 0.17 -21.54
N GLU A 341 -17.70 -0.19 -20.28
CA GLU A 341 -18.11 -1.55 -19.88
C GLU A 341 -19.47 -1.96 -20.46
N MET A 342 -20.35 -0.99 -20.73
CA MET A 342 -21.66 -1.22 -21.33
C MET A 342 -21.70 -0.95 -22.85
N ASP A 343 -20.55 -0.76 -23.48
CA ASP A 343 -20.41 -0.50 -24.92
C ASP A 343 -19.80 -1.69 -25.66
N ASP A 344 -19.86 -1.67 -26.99
CA ASP A 344 -19.23 -2.68 -27.83
C ASP A 344 -17.70 -2.60 -27.70
N ASP A 345 -17.03 -3.73 -27.44
CA ASP A 345 -15.58 -3.80 -27.32
C ASP A 345 -14.86 -3.20 -28.54
N ALA A 346 -15.46 -3.28 -29.74
CA ALA A 346 -14.87 -2.74 -30.97
C ALA A 346 -14.70 -1.21 -30.96
N ILE A 347 -15.46 -0.48 -30.13
CA ILE A 347 -15.37 0.98 -30.04
C ILE A 347 -14.60 1.48 -28.82
N VAL A 348 -14.21 0.59 -27.91
CA VAL A 348 -13.47 0.92 -26.68
C VAL A 348 -12.00 0.56 -26.88
N PRO A 349 -11.07 1.52 -27.10
CA PRO A 349 -9.69 1.22 -27.48
C PRO A 349 -8.95 0.31 -26.49
N TRP A 350 -9.29 0.41 -25.20
CA TRP A 350 -8.63 -0.33 -24.12
C TRP A 350 -8.91 -1.84 -24.13
N THR A 351 -9.96 -2.30 -24.82
CA THR A 351 -10.30 -3.74 -24.95
C THR A 351 -9.37 -4.48 -25.93
N GLN A 352 -8.57 -3.71 -26.68
CA GLN A 352 -7.62 -4.20 -27.67
C GLN A 352 -6.21 -4.40 -27.10
N ILE A 353 -5.96 -4.02 -25.84
CA ILE A 353 -4.68 -4.26 -25.17
C ILE A 353 -4.46 -5.78 -25.04
N PRO A 354 -3.37 -6.33 -25.60
CA PRO A 354 -3.13 -7.78 -25.64
C PRO A 354 -2.49 -8.29 -24.35
N ALA A 355 -2.65 -9.59 -24.08
CA ALA A 355 -2.01 -10.26 -22.93
C ALA A 355 -0.47 -10.22 -22.96
N SER A 356 0.16 -9.94 -24.11
CA SER A 356 1.62 -9.85 -24.23
C SER A 356 2.26 -8.67 -23.48
N VAL A 357 1.47 -7.72 -23.00
CA VAL A 357 1.97 -6.62 -22.15
C VAL A 357 2.23 -7.06 -20.70
N LEU A 358 1.59 -8.16 -20.27
CA LEU A 358 1.68 -8.69 -18.91
C LEU A 358 3.12 -9.11 -18.58
N ASN A 359 3.69 -8.48 -17.55
CA ASN A 359 5.07 -8.68 -17.11
C ASN A 359 6.09 -8.65 -18.25
N SER A 360 5.86 -7.77 -19.22
CA SER A 360 6.72 -7.60 -20.40
C SER A 360 8.14 -7.16 -20.00
N LYS A 361 9.12 -7.33 -20.91
CA LYS A 361 10.50 -6.91 -20.66
C LYS A 361 10.59 -5.41 -20.39
N GLU A 362 9.76 -4.63 -21.05
CA GLU A 362 9.64 -3.18 -20.89
C GLU A 362 9.17 -2.84 -19.47
N HIS A 363 8.17 -3.55 -18.94
CA HIS A 363 7.66 -3.34 -17.59
C HIS A 363 8.65 -3.85 -16.52
N GLN A 364 9.32 -4.97 -16.75
CA GLN A 364 10.41 -5.46 -15.89
C GLN A 364 11.57 -4.45 -15.81
N GLN A 365 11.96 -3.85 -16.94
CA GLN A 365 12.99 -2.82 -16.99
C GLN A 365 12.54 -1.54 -16.26
N LEU A 366 11.25 -1.22 -16.30
CA LEU A 366 10.68 -0.10 -15.57
C LEU A 366 10.69 -0.35 -14.05
N ALA A 367 10.38 -1.57 -13.61
CA ALA A 367 10.50 -1.99 -12.21
C ALA A 367 11.95 -1.87 -11.72
N LEU A 368 12.93 -2.31 -12.52
CA LEU A 368 14.35 -2.13 -12.20
C LEU A 368 14.75 -0.64 -12.14
N GLU A 369 14.32 0.18 -13.10
CA GLU A 369 14.62 1.62 -13.13
C GLU A 369 14.10 2.32 -11.86
N MET A 370 12.84 2.06 -11.49
CA MET A 370 12.25 2.63 -10.29
C MET A 370 12.94 2.13 -9.01
N ALA A 371 13.25 0.83 -8.93
CA ALA A 371 13.98 0.25 -7.80
C ALA A 371 15.37 0.86 -7.65
N GLN A 372 16.13 1.07 -8.74
CA GLN A 372 17.43 1.74 -8.69
C GLN A 372 17.31 3.19 -8.19
N LYS A 373 16.31 3.94 -8.69
CA LYS A 373 16.12 5.34 -8.30
C LYS A 373 15.63 5.53 -6.86
N SER A 374 15.00 4.53 -6.24
CA SER A 374 14.52 4.59 -4.85
C SER A 374 15.61 4.30 -3.81
N MET A 375 16.70 3.63 -4.20
CA MET A 375 17.80 3.25 -3.32
C MET A 375 18.43 4.47 -2.64
N THR A 376 18.34 4.52 -1.32
CA THR A 376 18.74 5.68 -0.52
C THR A 376 19.91 5.30 0.39
N LEU A 377 21.12 5.77 0.06
CA LEU A 377 22.31 5.51 0.85
C LEU A 377 22.34 6.43 2.08
N LEU A 378 22.23 5.86 3.28
CA LEU A 378 22.16 6.63 4.53
C LEU A 378 23.54 6.84 5.16
N GLN A 379 24.44 5.87 5.00
CA GLN A 379 25.78 5.91 5.57
C GLN A 379 26.77 5.17 4.67
N ASN A 380 27.98 5.72 4.53
CA ASN A 380 29.10 5.07 3.85
C ASN A 380 30.45 5.51 4.44
N LYS A 381 30.90 4.84 5.49
CA LYS A 381 32.16 5.15 6.18
C LYS A 381 33.35 4.61 5.38
N ASN A 382 34.44 5.38 5.36
CA ASN A 382 35.70 5.01 4.70
C ASN A 382 35.55 4.62 3.22
N ASN A 383 34.49 5.09 2.56
CA ASN A 383 34.12 4.72 1.19
C ASN A 383 34.13 3.19 0.96
N ILE A 384 33.57 2.41 1.90
CA ILE A 384 33.46 0.95 1.73
C ILE A 384 32.59 0.57 0.52
N LEU A 385 31.55 1.36 0.23
CA LEU A 385 30.79 1.25 -1.00
C LEU A 385 31.28 2.27 -2.05
N PRO A 386 31.29 1.90 -3.34
CA PRO A 386 30.88 0.59 -3.87
C PRO A 386 31.92 -0.52 -3.61
N LEU A 387 31.44 -1.76 -3.48
CA LEU A 387 32.25 -2.97 -3.38
C LEU A 387 32.99 -3.23 -4.70
N ALA A 388 34.24 -3.67 -4.60
CA ALA A 388 35.00 -4.13 -5.75
C ALA A 388 34.44 -5.48 -6.24
N LYS A 389 34.19 -5.64 -7.55
CA LYS A 389 33.76 -6.92 -8.14
C LYS A 389 34.81 -8.04 -8.02
N THR A 390 36.07 -7.66 -7.81
CA THR A 390 37.21 -8.56 -7.54
C THR A 390 37.38 -8.85 -6.04
N SER A 391 36.41 -8.49 -5.21
CA SER A 391 36.45 -8.76 -3.77
C SER A 391 36.70 -10.24 -3.49
N LYS A 392 37.40 -10.51 -2.37
CA LYS A 392 37.42 -11.84 -1.74
C LYS A 392 35.99 -12.31 -1.45
N LYS A 393 35.83 -13.56 -1.04
CA LYS A 393 34.55 -14.14 -0.61
C LYS A 393 33.78 -13.16 0.29
N ILE A 394 32.50 -12.92 -0.02
CA ILE A 394 31.59 -12.04 0.75
C ILE A 394 30.57 -12.92 1.46
N ALA A 395 30.18 -12.53 2.67
CA ALA A 395 29.04 -13.14 3.35
C ALA A 395 27.78 -12.31 3.12
N VAL A 396 26.72 -12.95 2.65
CA VAL A 396 25.36 -12.40 2.56
C VAL A 396 24.56 -13.03 3.70
N ILE A 397 24.20 -12.22 4.69
CA ILE A 397 23.60 -12.68 5.95
C ILE A 397 22.24 -12.04 6.15
N GLY A 398 21.31 -12.74 6.80
CA GLY A 398 20.09 -12.12 7.32
C GLY A 398 18.79 -12.64 6.71
N PRO A 399 17.65 -12.38 7.37
CA PRO A 399 16.35 -12.97 7.05
C PRO A 399 15.80 -12.55 5.69
N ASN A 400 16.22 -11.39 5.16
CA ASN A 400 15.66 -10.80 3.94
C ASN A 400 16.50 -11.04 2.68
N ALA A 401 17.67 -11.68 2.80
CA ALA A 401 18.57 -11.87 1.67
C ALA A 401 17.98 -12.75 0.54
N ALA A 402 17.26 -13.82 0.89
CA ALA A 402 16.67 -14.78 -0.05
C ALA A 402 15.13 -14.85 0.11
N ASN A 403 14.49 -13.69 0.28
CA ASN A 403 13.07 -13.58 0.62
C ASN A 403 12.32 -12.84 -0.51
N GLU A 404 11.67 -13.58 -1.41
CA GLU A 404 10.89 -12.98 -2.50
C GLU A 404 9.65 -12.22 -2.02
N PRO A 405 8.79 -12.78 -1.14
CA PRO A 405 7.60 -12.07 -0.67
C PRO A 405 7.90 -10.72 -0.01
N MET A 406 9.04 -10.57 0.66
CA MET A 406 9.47 -9.28 1.21
C MET A 406 9.69 -8.23 0.11
N LEU A 407 10.25 -8.62 -1.03
CA LEU A 407 10.46 -7.68 -2.14
C LEU A 407 9.15 -7.16 -2.70
N TRP A 408 8.10 -7.99 -2.68
CA TRP A 408 6.83 -7.69 -3.32
C TRP A 408 5.95 -6.68 -2.58
N GLY A 409 6.20 -6.39 -1.29
CA GLY A 409 5.29 -5.52 -0.53
C GLY A 409 3.97 -6.19 -0.16
N ASN A 410 3.04 -5.42 0.42
CA ASN A 410 1.66 -5.86 0.62
C ASN A 410 0.83 -5.42 -0.60
N TYR A 411 -0.46 -5.78 -0.69
CA TYR A 411 -1.28 -5.41 -1.85
C TYR A 411 -0.62 -5.69 -3.22
N ASN A 412 0.09 -6.81 -3.31
CA ASN A 412 0.93 -7.16 -4.44
C ASN A 412 0.23 -8.12 -5.43
N GLY A 413 0.69 -8.11 -6.68
CA GLY A 413 0.47 -9.21 -7.63
C GLY A 413 1.54 -10.29 -7.48
N THR A 414 1.54 -11.29 -8.35
CA THR A 414 2.62 -12.30 -8.43
C THR A 414 3.38 -12.17 -9.74
N PRO A 415 4.69 -11.85 -9.72
CA PRO A 415 5.47 -11.70 -10.95
C PRO A 415 5.84 -13.06 -11.56
N VAL A 416 6.23 -13.08 -12.84
CA VAL A 416 6.72 -14.32 -13.49
C VAL A 416 8.08 -14.74 -12.92
N LYS A 417 8.88 -13.76 -12.49
CA LYS A 417 10.19 -13.99 -11.89
C LYS A 417 10.52 -12.89 -10.89
N THR A 418 11.10 -13.28 -9.76
CA THR A 418 11.70 -12.37 -8.79
C THR A 418 13.22 -12.54 -8.78
N ILE A 419 13.96 -11.46 -8.55
CA ILE A 419 15.40 -11.53 -8.27
C ILE A 419 15.59 -11.17 -6.79
N THR A 420 15.94 -12.16 -5.98
CA THR A 420 16.27 -11.94 -4.56
C THR A 420 17.56 -11.10 -4.42
N ILE A 421 17.76 -10.45 -3.27
CA ILE A 421 18.98 -9.67 -3.02
C ILE A 421 20.23 -10.57 -3.07
N LYS A 422 20.12 -11.80 -2.56
CA LYS A 422 21.17 -12.82 -2.68
C LYS A 422 21.50 -13.10 -4.15
N GLU A 423 20.51 -13.40 -4.98
CA GLU A 423 20.73 -13.68 -6.41
C GLU A 423 21.28 -12.48 -7.16
N GLY A 424 20.80 -11.28 -6.85
CA GLY A 424 21.35 -10.03 -7.38
C GLY A 424 22.84 -9.89 -7.07
N ILE A 425 23.25 -10.14 -5.84
CA ILE A 425 24.67 -10.11 -5.43
C ILE A 425 25.47 -11.23 -6.13
N GLU A 426 24.94 -12.45 -6.19
CA GLU A 426 25.56 -13.59 -6.87
C GLU A 426 25.80 -13.28 -8.36
N SER A 427 24.89 -12.54 -9.02
CA SER A 427 25.06 -12.12 -10.41
C SER A 427 26.28 -11.22 -10.66
N LYS A 428 26.79 -10.54 -9.62
CA LYS A 428 27.93 -9.60 -9.72
C LYS A 428 29.28 -10.25 -9.49
N THR A 429 29.35 -11.30 -8.67
CA THR A 429 30.61 -11.90 -8.20
C THR A 429 30.78 -13.38 -8.53
N GLY A 430 29.69 -14.11 -8.79
CA GLY A 430 29.64 -15.57 -8.85
C GLY A 430 29.24 -16.20 -7.50
N SER A 431 28.43 -17.25 -7.55
CA SER A 431 27.90 -17.93 -6.35
C SER A 431 28.99 -18.63 -5.51
N ASP A 432 30.10 -19.03 -6.13
CA ASP A 432 31.27 -19.61 -5.46
C ASP A 432 31.96 -18.63 -4.49
N LYS A 433 31.76 -17.33 -4.69
CA LYS A 433 32.31 -16.25 -3.85
C LYS A 433 31.33 -15.76 -2.79
N ILE A 434 30.15 -16.37 -2.66
CA ILE A 434 29.15 -15.99 -1.68
C ILE A 434 29.05 -17.06 -0.59
N PHE A 435 29.13 -16.64 0.66
CA PHE A 435 28.67 -17.42 1.80
C PHE A 435 27.30 -16.89 2.22
N TYR A 436 26.31 -17.77 2.33
CA TYR A 436 24.95 -17.39 2.74
C TYR A 436 24.57 -18.09 4.05
N ASP A 437 24.00 -17.34 5.00
CA ASP A 437 23.36 -17.86 6.21
C ASP A 437 22.23 -16.89 6.62
N LYS A 438 21.04 -17.42 6.95
CA LYS A 438 19.91 -16.59 7.41
C LYS A 438 20.24 -15.89 8.74
N ALA A 439 21.07 -16.50 9.58
CA ALA A 439 21.52 -16.07 10.90
C ALA A 439 20.43 -15.88 11.98
N CYS A 440 19.34 -15.18 11.68
CA CYS A 440 18.24 -14.91 12.60
C CYS A 440 16.90 -14.80 11.88
N ASP A 441 15.81 -14.75 12.64
CA ASP A 441 14.50 -14.35 12.15
C ASP A 441 14.34 -12.83 12.11
N LEU A 442 13.20 -12.33 11.63
CA LEU A 442 12.90 -10.90 11.62
C LEU A 442 12.74 -10.35 13.03
N VAL A 443 12.03 -11.06 13.91
CA VAL A 443 11.71 -10.59 15.27
C VAL A 443 12.06 -11.58 16.37
N GLU A 444 12.03 -12.89 16.08
CA GLU A 444 12.29 -13.90 17.11
C GLU A 444 13.76 -13.91 17.51
N ASP A 445 14.01 -13.75 18.81
CA ASP A 445 15.33 -13.80 19.44
C ASP A 445 15.67 -15.19 20.00
N LYS A 446 14.81 -16.17 19.76
CA LYS A 446 14.94 -17.55 20.23
C LYS A 446 14.82 -18.57 19.10
N VAL A 447 15.53 -19.69 19.26
CA VAL A 447 15.41 -20.88 18.41
C VAL A 447 14.51 -21.89 19.09
N ASN A 448 13.54 -22.45 18.36
CA ASN A 448 12.73 -23.55 18.84
C ASN A 448 13.41 -24.90 18.56
N GLN A 449 13.67 -25.66 19.61
CA GLN A 449 13.97 -27.09 19.49
C GLN A 449 12.64 -27.83 19.43
N SER A 450 12.20 -28.18 18.22
CA SER A 450 10.97 -28.95 18.00
C SER A 450 11.01 -30.30 18.71
N TYR A 451 9.92 -30.62 19.41
CA TYR A 451 9.65 -31.94 20.00
C TYR A 451 8.63 -32.73 19.16
N PHE A 452 8.35 -32.29 17.92
CA PHE A 452 7.40 -32.95 17.04
C PHE A 452 7.82 -34.39 16.71
N ASP A 453 9.12 -34.71 16.74
CA ASP A 453 9.62 -36.06 16.56
C ASP A 453 9.41 -36.98 17.78
N GLN A 454 8.96 -36.43 18.91
CA GLN A 454 8.71 -37.13 20.18
C GLN A 454 7.23 -37.42 20.44
N ILE A 455 6.36 -37.12 19.47
CA ILE A 455 4.93 -37.35 19.60
C ILE A 455 4.47 -38.58 18.83
N SER A 456 3.39 -39.18 19.31
CA SER A 456 2.73 -40.28 18.64
C SER A 456 1.24 -40.30 18.94
N PHE A 457 0.46 -40.88 18.04
CA PHE A 457 -0.95 -41.16 18.26
C PHE A 457 -1.26 -42.61 17.88
N GLU A 458 -1.91 -43.36 18.79
CA GLU A 458 -2.26 -44.78 18.57
C GLU A 458 -1.05 -45.62 18.09
N GLY A 459 0.13 -45.37 18.67
CA GLY A 459 1.37 -46.10 18.34
C GLY A 459 2.04 -45.70 17.02
N LYS A 460 1.51 -44.72 16.28
CA LYS A 460 2.14 -44.16 15.06
C LYS A 460 2.79 -42.82 15.39
N LYS A 461 4.01 -42.60 14.89
CA LYS A 461 4.75 -41.34 15.07
C LYS A 461 4.00 -40.18 14.41
N GLY A 462 4.00 -39.01 15.06
CA GLY A 462 3.39 -37.79 14.54
C GLY A 462 1.93 -37.61 14.97
N MET A 463 1.26 -36.67 14.30
CA MET A 463 -0.16 -36.35 14.55
C MET A 463 -1.07 -37.04 13.54
N ARG A 464 -2.17 -37.64 14.00
CA ARG A 464 -3.26 -38.08 13.12
C ARG A 464 -4.08 -36.86 12.70
N ALA A 465 -4.16 -36.58 11.41
CA ALA A 465 -5.00 -35.54 10.83
C ALA A 465 -6.20 -36.15 10.10
N THR A 466 -7.41 -35.78 10.49
CA THR A 466 -8.67 -36.21 9.83
C THR A 466 -9.37 -35.01 9.22
N TYR A 467 -9.87 -35.13 7.99
CA TYR A 467 -10.42 -34.02 7.21
C TYR A 467 -11.88 -34.25 6.81
N TRP A 468 -12.65 -33.16 6.71
CA TRP A 468 -14.04 -33.14 6.23
C TRP A 468 -14.25 -32.00 5.23
N ASN A 469 -15.06 -32.24 4.19
CA ASN A 469 -15.45 -31.21 3.22
C ASN A 469 -16.69 -30.41 3.65
N ASN A 470 -16.74 -30.10 4.94
CA ASN A 470 -17.68 -29.19 5.59
C ASN A 470 -16.97 -28.52 6.78
N PRO A 471 -17.39 -27.33 7.24
CA PRO A 471 -16.71 -26.61 8.33
C PRO A 471 -16.95 -27.21 9.72
N ASN A 472 -17.98 -28.04 9.90
CA ASN A 472 -18.43 -28.50 11.22
C ASN A 472 -17.83 -29.85 11.66
N ARG A 473 -17.02 -30.50 10.81
CA ARG A 473 -16.49 -31.87 11.02
C ARG A 473 -17.60 -32.93 11.17
N GLU A 474 -18.70 -32.75 10.44
CA GLU A 474 -19.87 -33.64 10.48
C GLU A 474 -19.85 -34.70 9.38
N GLY A 475 -20.50 -35.84 9.62
CA GLY A 475 -20.62 -36.94 8.65
C GLY A 475 -19.33 -37.72 8.43
N ASN A 476 -19.25 -38.40 7.28
CA ASN A 476 -18.07 -39.19 6.90
C ASN A 476 -16.86 -38.28 6.63
N SER A 477 -15.70 -38.65 7.18
CA SER A 477 -14.45 -37.98 6.86
C SER A 477 -14.02 -38.29 5.42
N VAL A 478 -13.29 -37.34 4.82
CA VAL A 478 -12.74 -37.45 3.47
C VAL A 478 -11.52 -38.38 3.50
N ILE A 479 -10.60 -38.10 4.42
CA ILE A 479 -9.34 -38.82 4.57
C ILE A 479 -8.78 -38.62 5.98
N SER A 480 -8.05 -39.62 6.47
CA SER A 480 -7.19 -39.50 7.64
C SER A 480 -5.74 -39.83 7.25
N THR A 481 -4.80 -38.96 7.61
CA THR A 481 -3.37 -39.11 7.32
C THR A 481 -2.53 -38.95 8.59
N GLN A 482 -1.27 -39.39 8.53
CA GLN A 482 -0.29 -39.17 9.58
C GLN A 482 0.69 -38.08 9.18
N ILE A 483 0.85 -37.08 10.03
CA ILE A 483 1.77 -35.96 9.83
C ILE A 483 2.96 -36.15 10.75
N THR A 484 4.14 -36.34 10.18
CA THR A 484 5.38 -36.66 10.92
C THR A 484 6.34 -35.50 11.09
N ASN A 485 6.01 -34.33 10.51
CA ASN A 485 6.79 -33.10 10.59
C ASN A 485 5.92 -31.96 11.12
N PRO A 486 6.49 -30.91 11.71
CA PRO A 486 5.75 -29.70 12.07
C PRO A 486 4.82 -29.23 10.94
N ILE A 487 3.60 -28.87 11.30
CA ILE A 487 2.55 -28.53 10.34
C ILE A 487 2.87 -27.16 9.74
N LYS A 488 2.91 -27.10 8.41
CA LYS A 488 2.91 -25.86 7.62
C LYS A 488 2.14 -26.11 6.34
N MET A 489 0.83 -25.87 6.38
CA MET A 489 -0.11 -26.16 5.30
C MET A 489 -0.80 -24.87 4.85
N THR A 490 -1.06 -24.75 3.55
CA THR A 490 -1.71 -23.58 2.94
C THR A 490 -2.57 -24.01 1.76
N THR A 491 -3.68 -23.31 1.50
CA THR A 491 -4.40 -23.40 0.22
C THR A 491 -4.00 -22.30 -0.76
N ALA A 492 -3.12 -21.38 -0.36
CA ALA A 492 -2.50 -20.42 -1.28
C ALA A 492 -1.81 -21.19 -2.41
N GLY A 493 -1.98 -20.75 -3.65
CA GLY A 493 -1.47 -21.48 -4.82
C GLY A 493 -2.26 -22.75 -5.17
N GLN A 494 -3.51 -22.88 -4.71
CA GLN A 494 -4.41 -24.01 -5.02
C GLN A 494 -3.92 -25.36 -4.46
N HIS A 495 -3.22 -25.34 -3.32
CA HIS A 495 -2.74 -26.54 -2.66
C HIS A 495 -3.81 -27.15 -1.74
N GLU A 496 -4.08 -28.46 -1.87
CA GLU A 496 -4.96 -29.17 -0.93
C GLU A 496 -4.21 -29.50 0.37
N PHE A 497 -4.90 -29.44 1.52
CA PHE A 497 -4.30 -29.88 2.80
C PHE A 497 -4.08 -31.40 2.85
N ALA A 498 -4.93 -32.16 2.15
CA ALA A 498 -4.78 -33.58 1.89
C ALA A 498 -5.60 -33.95 0.65
N SER A 499 -5.26 -35.06 -0.01
CA SER A 499 -5.94 -35.52 -1.22
C SER A 499 -7.46 -35.58 -1.04
N GLY A 500 -8.19 -34.88 -1.91
CA GLY A 500 -9.65 -34.87 -1.94
C GLY A 500 -10.30 -33.88 -0.96
N VAL A 501 -9.51 -33.12 -0.22
CA VAL A 501 -9.98 -32.01 0.62
C VAL A 501 -10.14 -30.78 -0.27
N LYS A 502 -11.33 -30.16 -0.22
CA LYS A 502 -11.63 -28.93 -0.97
C LYS A 502 -10.72 -27.77 -0.54
N LEU A 503 -10.54 -26.80 -1.42
CA LEU A 503 -9.80 -25.56 -1.12
C LEU A 503 -10.58 -24.61 -0.20
N GLU A 504 -11.90 -24.74 -0.16
CA GLU A 504 -12.81 -23.92 0.65
C GLU A 504 -13.87 -24.79 1.34
N GLY A 505 -14.40 -24.30 2.47
CA GLY A 505 -15.49 -24.95 3.19
C GLY A 505 -15.14 -26.30 3.81
N PHE A 506 -13.88 -26.51 4.20
CA PHE A 506 -13.40 -27.76 4.79
C PHE A 506 -12.99 -27.57 6.27
N SER A 507 -12.79 -28.68 6.97
CA SER A 507 -12.29 -28.69 8.34
C SER A 507 -11.35 -29.86 8.61
N ALA A 508 -10.58 -29.77 9.69
CA ALA A 508 -9.65 -30.81 10.09
C ALA A 508 -9.57 -30.96 11.61
N LYS A 509 -9.23 -32.17 12.06
CA LYS A 509 -8.90 -32.51 13.45
C LYS A 509 -7.51 -33.15 13.47
N TYR A 510 -6.59 -32.59 14.25
CA TYR A 510 -5.25 -33.13 14.46
C TYR A 510 -5.14 -33.66 15.88
N GLU A 511 -4.60 -34.86 16.07
CA GLU A 511 -4.53 -35.53 17.38
C GLU A 511 -3.16 -36.17 17.60
N THR A 512 -2.62 -36.01 18.80
CA THR A 512 -1.37 -36.65 19.22
C THR A 512 -1.25 -36.76 20.73
N GLU A 513 -0.30 -37.56 21.19
CA GLU A 513 0.14 -37.62 22.57
C GLU A 513 1.63 -37.28 22.67
N PHE A 514 2.02 -36.61 23.76
CA PHE A 514 3.39 -36.26 24.09
C PHE A 514 3.69 -36.63 25.54
N THR A 515 4.77 -37.38 25.79
CA THR A 515 5.23 -37.69 27.16
C THR A 515 6.45 -36.84 27.50
N ALA A 516 6.32 -35.99 28.53
CA ALA A 516 7.40 -35.09 28.92
C ALA A 516 8.54 -35.85 29.61
N LYS A 517 9.77 -35.70 29.11
CA LYS A 517 10.97 -36.33 29.71
C LYS A 517 11.51 -35.58 30.93
N ALA A 518 11.16 -34.31 31.07
CA ALA A 518 11.57 -33.44 32.17
C ALA A 518 10.44 -32.46 32.51
N THR A 519 10.46 -31.93 33.73
CA THR A 519 9.58 -30.82 34.13
C THR A 519 10.13 -29.54 33.52
N ASP A 520 9.33 -28.87 32.68
CA ASP A 520 9.76 -27.74 31.87
C ASP A 520 8.57 -26.87 31.45
N ASN A 521 8.83 -25.75 30.78
CA ASN A 521 7.81 -24.95 30.12
C ASN A 521 8.01 -25.01 28.60
N LEU A 522 7.08 -25.67 27.90
CA LEU A 522 7.11 -25.78 26.45
C LEU A 522 6.44 -24.57 25.82
N VAL A 523 6.75 -24.33 24.55
CA VAL A 523 6.07 -23.32 23.74
C VAL A 523 5.39 -24.02 22.57
N PHE A 524 4.09 -23.86 22.44
CA PHE A 524 3.34 -24.18 21.22
C PHE A 524 3.44 -23.00 20.26
N LYS A 525 4.06 -23.23 19.10
CA LYS A 525 4.05 -22.30 17.97
C LYS A 525 2.85 -22.65 17.09
N THR A 526 1.92 -21.72 16.97
CA THR A 526 0.65 -21.92 16.27
C THR A 526 0.48 -20.85 15.21
N GLY A 527 -0.30 -21.14 14.17
CA GLY A 527 -0.86 -20.10 13.34
C GLY A 527 -1.94 -20.62 12.42
N ALA A 528 -2.98 -19.83 12.18
CA ALA A 528 -4.06 -20.25 11.30
C ALA A 528 -4.71 -19.08 10.56
N THR A 529 -5.04 -19.32 9.28
CA THR A 529 -6.08 -18.58 8.54
C THR A 529 -7.30 -19.48 8.49
N GLY A 530 -8.36 -19.10 9.20
CA GLY A 530 -9.48 -19.96 9.54
C GLY A 530 -9.79 -19.94 11.03
N PHE A 531 -10.77 -20.76 11.42
CA PHE A 531 -11.02 -21.14 12.80
C PHE A 531 -9.89 -22.06 13.29
N PHE A 532 -9.37 -21.79 14.48
CA PHE A 532 -8.37 -22.60 15.16
C PHE A 532 -8.70 -22.76 16.63
N GLU A 533 -8.53 -23.97 17.15
CA GLU A 533 -8.62 -24.28 18.58
C GLU A 533 -7.56 -25.29 18.96
N LEU A 534 -6.67 -24.93 19.90
CA LEU A 534 -5.67 -25.81 20.51
C LEU A 534 -6.19 -26.32 21.85
N ILE A 535 -6.20 -27.63 22.01
CA ILE A 535 -6.74 -28.32 23.18
C ILE A 535 -5.65 -29.21 23.76
N VAL A 536 -5.42 -29.13 25.07
CA VAL A 536 -4.50 -30.02 25.79
C VAL A 536 -5.24 -30.67 26.96
N ASN A 537 -5.21 -32.01 27.02
CA ASN A 537 -5.93 -32.82 28.01
C ASN A 537 -7.43 -32.47 28.10
N GLY A 538 -8.08 -32.23 26.94
CA GLY A 538 -9.49 -31.87 26.85
C GLY A 538 -9.84 -30.42 27.19
N LYS A 539 -8.86 -29.59 27.59
CA LYS A 539 -9.07 -28.16 27.88
C LYS A 539 -8.61 -27.31 26.69
N SER A 540 -9.48 -26.45 26.19
CA SER A 540 -9.13 -25.42 25.20
C SER A 540 -8.17 -24.40 25.83
N ILE A 541 -6.97 -24.26 25.27
CA ILE A 541 -5.94 -23.33 25.73
C ILE A 541 -5.72 -22.14 24.78
N ALA A 542 -6.16 -22.25 23.53
CA ALA A 542 -6.28 -21.12 22.60
C ALA A 542 -7.41 -21.37 21.60
N LYS A 543 -8.16 -20.33 21.26
CA LYS A 543 -9.29 -20.39 20.31
C LYS A 543 -9.47 -19.05 19.62
N TYR A 544 -9.50 -19.04 18.29
CA TYR A 544 -9.69 -17.83 17.50
C TYR A 544 -10.19 -18.15 16.08
N THR A 545 -10.58 -17.11 15.34
CA THR A 545 -10.87 -17.19 13.90
C THR A 545 -10.25 -15.97 13.24
N ASN A 546 -9.34 -16.19 12.29
CA ASN A 546 -8.62 -15.11 11.63
C ASN A 546 -8.73 -15.23 10.11
N TRP A 547 -8.81 -14.08 9.43
CA TRP A 547 -8.84 -14.00 7.97
C TRP A 547 -7.43 -14.00 7.34
N ARG A 548 -6.38 -13.96 8.16
CA ARG A 548 -4.95 -14.16 7.81
C ARG A 548 -4.23 -14.98 8.88
N THR A 549 -3.09 -15.58 8.52
CA THR A 549 -2.29 -16.40 9.45
C THR A 549 -1.68 -15.53 10.53
N VAL A 550 -1.96 -15.90 11.78
CA VAL A 550 -1.35 -15.27 12.97
C VAL A 550 -0.40 -16.24 13.61
N PRO A 551 0.92 -16.04 13.52
CA PRO A 551 1.83 -16.74 14.39
C PRO A 551 1.54 -16.40 15.85
N GLY A 552 1.48 -17.41 16.71
CA GLY A 552 1.21 -17.26 18.13
C GLY A 552 2.04 -18.25 18.94
N ASN A 553 2.60 -17.77 20.05
CA ASN A 553 3.39 -18.58 20.97
C ASN A 553 2.62 -18.75 22.29
N ILE A 554 2.32 -20.00 22.65
CA ILE A 554 1.56 -20.33 23.86
C ILE A 554 2.48 -21.13 24.79
N SER A 555 2.82 -20.54 25.93
CA SER A 555 3.55 -21.25 26.99
C SER A 555 2.67 -22.30 27.66
N PHE A 556 3.21 -23.49 27.87
CA PHE A 556 2.52 -24.58 28.55
C PHE A 556 3.46 -25.38 29.46
N PRO A 557 3.21 -25.40 30.78
CA PRO A 557 4.03 -26.15 31.70
C PRO A 557 3.79 -27.66 31.57
N VAL A 558 4.88 -28.43 31.60
CA VAL A 558 4.85 -29.90 31.61
C VAL A 558 5.62 -30.45 32.80
N GLU A 559 5.21 -31.62 33.30
CA GLU A 559 5.87 -32.33 34.38
C GLU A 559 6.49 -33.64 33.87
N ALA A 560 7.70 -33.95 34.34
CA ALA A 560 8.40 -35.17 33.97
C ALA A 560 7.53 -36.42 34.16
N GLY A 561 7.49 -37.28 33.15
CA GLY A 561 6.76 -38.54 33.15
C GLY A 561 5.26 -38.43 32.85
N LYS A 562 4.67 -37.24 32.78
CA LYS A 562 3.26 -37.08 32.40
C LYS A 562 3.09 -37.11 30.88
N THR A 563 1.99 -37.74 30.44
CA THR A 563 1.53 -37.73 29.04
C THR A 563 0.45 -36.68 28.86
N TYR A 564 0.54 -35.95 27.76
CA TYR A 564 -0.36 -34.86 27.38
C TYR A 564 -1.01 -35.21 26.04
N LYS A 565 -2.34 -35.24 26.00
CA LYS A 565 -3.11 -35.37 24.76
C LYS A 565 -3.27 -33.98 24.15
N ILE A 566 -2.79 -33.80 22.93
CA ILE A 566 -2.82 -32.53 22.20
C ILE A 566 -3.76 -32.69 21.00
N GLU A 567 -4.73 -31.81 20.87
CA GLU A 567 -5.68 -31.78 19.76
C GLU A 567 -5.75 -30.38 19.14
N ILE A 568 -5.89 -30.32 17.81
CA ILE A 568 -6.14 -29.07 17.08
C ILE A 568 -7.43 -29.24 16.28
N HIS A 569 -8.38 -28.34 16.47
CA HIS A 569 -9.54 -28.20 15.58
C HIS A 569 -9.30 -27.05 14.63
N PHE A 570 -9.44 -27.33 13.33
CA PHE A 570 -9.31 -26.35 12.27
C PHE A 570 -10.57 -26.33 11.41
N ALA A 571 -10.99 -25.16 10.96
CA ALA A 571 -11.95 -25.02 9.87
C ALA A 571 -11.60 -23.82 9.00
N GLN A 572 -11.66 -24.00 7.68
CA GLN A 572 -11.52 -22.90 6.75
C GLN A 572 -12.72 -21.96 6.93
N SER A 573 -12.46 -20.65 6.93
CA SER A 573 -13.47 -19.60 7.01
C SER A 573 -13.31 -18.64 5.84
N ASN A 574 -14.38 -17.95 5.47
CA ASN A 574 -14.46 -16.99 4.35
C ASN A 574 -14.27 -17.66 2.97
N ASN A 575 -14.35 -16.89 1.90
CA ASN A 575 -14.09 -17.31 0.51
C ASN A 575 -12.65 -16.97 0.07
N TRP A 576 -11.69 -17.21 0.98
CA TRP A 576 -10.27 -16.91 0.78
C TRP A 576 -9.41 -18.15 1.11
N GLN A 577 -8.10 -17.95 1.23
CA GLN A 577 -7.10 -18.96 1.58
C GLN A 577 -7.26 -19.50 3.02
N ALA A 578 -6.79 -20.73 3.23
CA ALA A 578 -6.67 -21.39 4.52
C ALA A 578 -5.19 -21.66 4.81
N ASN A 579 -4.76 -21.50 6.05
CA ASN A 579 -3.39 -21.77 6.47
C ASN A 579 -3.41 -22.42 7.85
N LEU A 580 -2.50 -23.35 8.11
CA LEU A 580 -2.27 -23.91 9.43
C LEU A 580 -0.77 -24.14 9.65
N GLU A 581 -0.27 -23.59 10.74
CA GLU A 581 1.08 -23.75 11.25
C GLU A 581 1.01 -24.32 12.67
N PHE A 582 1.81 -25.36 12.94
CA PHE A 582 1.91 -25.92 14.28
C PHE A 582 3.26 -26.61 14.50
N ASP A 583 3.96 -26.17 15.54
CA ASP A 583 5.13 -26.83 16.11
C ASP A 583 5.09 -26.66 17.64
N PHE A 584 5.86 -27.45 18.38
CA PHE A 584 6.03 -27.20 19.81
C PHE A 584 7.35 -27.76 20.31
N GLY A 585 7.86 -27.20 21.39
CA GLY A 585 9.12 -27.63 21.95
C GLY A 585 9.67 -26.65 22.98
N LYS A 586 11.00 -26.58 23.04
CA LYS A 586 11.72 -25.69 23.96
C LYS A 586 12.44 -24.58 23.21
N GLU A 587 12.33 -23.37 23.71
CA GLU A 587 13.02 -22.21 23.13
C GLU A 587 14.36 -21.94 23.83
N PHE A 588 15.36 -21.53 23.05
CA PHE A 588 16.70 -21.12 23.52
C PHE A 588 17.09 -19.78 22.90
N ASP A 589 17.79 -18.92 23.64
CA ASP A 589 18.31 -17.66 23.11
C ASP A 589 19.26 -17.90 21.92
N ILE A 590 19.15 -17.06 20.89
CA ILE A 590 20.06 -17.12 19.75
C ILE A 590 21.48 -16.69 20.18
N ASN A 591 22.46 -17.52 19.81
CA ASN A 591 23.90 -17.28 20.00
C ASN A 591 24.60 -17.23 18.63
N PHE A 592 25.18 -16.07 18.27
CA PHE A 592 25.84 -15.88 16.97
C PHE A 592 27.32 -16.30 16.95
N ALA A 593 27.87 -16.88 18.02
CA ALA A 593 29.24 -17.39 18.02
C ALA A 593 29.49 -18.43 16.90
N SER A 594 28.51 -19.30 16.65
CA SER A 594 28.60 -20.29 15.57
C SER A 594 28.62 -19.64 14.19
N LEU A 595 27.83 -18.59 13.98
CA LEU A 595 27.85 -17.78 12.76
C LEU A 595 29.22 -17.13 12.57
N ILE A 596 29.74 -16.48 13.60
CA ILE A 596 31.06 -15.83 13.55
C ILE A 596 32.17 -16.82 13.19
N GLN A 597 32.12 -18.04 13.75
CA GLN A 597 33.06 -19.11 13.41
C GLN A 597 32.96 -19.52 11.94
N LYS A 598 31.75 -19.67 11.39
CA LYS A 598 31.55 -19.95 9.95
C LYS A 598 32.10 -18.85 9.04
N LEU A 599 32.18 -17.62 9.55
CA LEU A 599 32.71 -16.45 8.82
C LEU A 599 34.24 -16.32 8.90
N ASN A 600 34.96 -17.33 9.37
CA ASN A 600 36.44 -17.29 9.38
C ASN A 600 37.00 -17.07 7.96
N GLY A 601 37.93 -16.14 7.80
CA GLY A 601 38.50 -15.75 6.51
C GLY A 601 37.59 -14.91 5.60
N ILE A 602 36.39 -14.54 6.04
CA ILE A 602 35.46 -13.64 5.34
C ILE A 602 35.34 -12.32 6.10
N ASP A 603 35.85 -11.22 5.53
CA ASP A 603 35.94 -9.94 6.24
C ASP A 603 34.73 -9.02 6.01
N THR A 604 34.04 -9.18 4.87
CA THR A 604 32.93 -8.30 4.45
C THR A 604 31.62 -9.05 4.56
N VAL A 605 30.68 -8.44 5.29
CA VAL A 605 29.33 -8.96 5.49
C VAL A 605 28.33 -7.95 4.95
N VAL A 606 27.50 -8.40 4.02
CA VAL A 606 26.26 -7.71 3.63
C VAL A 606 25.13 -8.33 4.43
N PHE A 607 24.68 -7.64 5.47
CA PHE A 607 23.52 -8.04 6.26
C PHE A 607 22.26 -7.46 5.61
N VAL A 608 21.31 -8.32 5.24
CA VAL A 608 20.03 -7.96 4.61
C VAL A 608 18.91 -8.26 5.59
N GLY A 609 18.34 -7.20 6.15
CA GLY A 609 17.36 -7.28 7.24
C GLY A 609 16.33 -6.18 7.16
N GLY A 610 15.83 -5.75 8.31
CA GLY A 610 14.73 -4.78 8.44
C GLY A 610 13.42 -5.44 8.85
N LEU A 611 12.33 -5.10 8.18
CA LEU A 611 10.98 -5.59 8.41
C LEU A 611 10.53 -6.50 7.25
N SER A 612 9.25 -6.86 7.25
CA SER A 612 8.56 -7.41 6.09
C SER A 612 7.06 -7.13 6.22
N THR A 613 6.32 -7.45 5.17
CA THR A 613 4.86 -7.35 5.08
C THR A 613 4.12 -8.35 5.97
N LEU A 614 4.86 -9.21 6.69
CA LEU A 614 4.34 -10.06 7.77
C LEU A 614 4.28 -9.34 9.13
N LEU A 615 4.89 -8.16 9.24
CA LEU A 615 5.02 -7.41 10.48
C LEU A 615 4.33 -6.04 10.44
N GLU A 616 4.39 -5.35 9.30
CA GLU A 616 3.75 -4.06 9.09
C GLU A 616 2.75 -4.09 7.93
N GLY A 617 1.55 -3.52 8.15
CA GLY A 617 0.49 -3.48 7.16
C GLY A 617 -0.89 -3.24 7.75
N GLU A 618 -1.90 -3.33 6.88
CA GLU A 618 -3.30 -3.06 7.22
C GLU A 618 -3.93 -4.14 8.12
N GLU A 619 -4.55 -3.69 9.23
CA GLU A 619 -5.38 -4.49 10.16
C GLU A 619 -4.85 -5.91 10.40
N MET A 620 -3.54 -6.00 10.63
CA MET A 620 -2.91 -7.30 10.70
C MET A 620 -3.09 -7.87 12.10
N PRO A 621 -3.44 -9.14 12.24
CA PRO A 621 -3.52 -9.77 13.56
C PRO A 621 -2.12 -10.14 14.12
N VAL A 622 -1.13 -9.27 13.93
CA VAL A 622 0.25 -9.42 14.40
C VAL A 622 0.36 -9.04 15.88
N SER A 623 1.00 -9.92 16.67
CA SER A 623 1.24 -9.73 18.10
C SER A 623 2.66 -10.17 18.51
N TYR A 624 3.68 -9.60 17.85
CA TYR A 624 5.08 -9.75 18.23
C TYR A 624 5.56 -8.58 19.11
N PRO A 625 6.62 -8.76 19.93
CA PRO A 625 7.26 -7.63 20.61
C PRO A 625 7.60 -6.51 19.62
N GLY A 626 7.09 -5.32 19.87
CA GLY A 626 7.25 -4.18 18.96
C GLY A 626 6.11 -3.96 17.96
N PHE A 627 5.06 -4.78 17.96
CA PHE A 627 3.96 -4.70 17.00
C PHE A 627 2.58 -4.87 17.67
N LYS A 628 1.56 -4.23 17.10
CA LYS A 628 0.16 -4.32 17.51
C LYS A 628 -0.73 -4.05 16.30
N GLY A 629 -1.49 -5.04 15.82
CA GLY A 629 -2.50 -4.76 14.79
C GLY A 629 -1.96 -4.41 13.40
N GLY A 630 -0.70 -4.78 13.10
CA GLY A 630 0.02 -4.35 11.89
C GLY A 630 0.74 -3.01 12.03
N ASP A 631 0.48 -2.26 13.10
CA ASP A 631 1.32 -1.13 13.51
C ASP A 631 2.50 -1.58 14.37
N ARG A 632 3.45 -0.67 14.55
CA ARG A 632 4.56 -0.82 15.49
C ARG A 632 4.25 -0.14 16.83
N THR A 633 4.79 -0.67 17.91
CA THR A 633 4.72 -0.04 19.24
C THR A 633 6.00 0.76 19.56
N ASN A 634 7.09 0.45 18.87
CA ASN A 634 8.36 1.17 18.88
C ASN A 634 9.01 1.11 17.48
N ILE A 635 9.96 1.99 17.19
CA ILE A 635 10.51 2.18 15.83
C ILE A 635 11.93 1.64 15.65
N GLU A 636 12.53 1.09 16.70
CA GLU A 636 13.84 0.47 16.67
C GLU A 636 13.86 -0.75 15.74
N LEU A 637 15.03 -1.06 15.17
CA LEU A 637 15.23 -2.32 14.47
C LEU A 637 14.97 -3.50 15.45
N PRO A 638 14.34 -4.61 15.02
CA PRO A 638 14.10 -5.75 15.90
C PRO A 638 15.36 -6.22 16.65
N ALA A 639 15.21 -6.52 17.94
CA ALA A 639 16.33 -6.73 18.86
C ALA A 639 17.31 -7.82 18.41
N VAL A 640 16.81 -8.93 17.87
CA VAL A 640 17.63 -10.04 17.37
C VAL A 640 18.58 -9.59 16.24
N GLN A 641 18.09 -8.75 15.32
CA GLN A 641 18.90 -8.24 14.21
C GLN A 641 19.95 -7.25 14.70
N ARG A 642 19.59 -6.36 15.65
CA ARG A 642 20.53 -5.43 16.29
C ARG A 642 21.67 -6.19 16.98
N LYS A 643 21.34 -7.25 17.72
CA LYS A 643 22.32 -8.13 18.38
C LYS A 643 23.26 -8.78 17.35
N CYS A 644 22.72 -9.30 16.25
CA CYS A 644 23.52 -9.89 15.17
C CYS A 644 24.51 -8.88 14.56
N LEU A 645 24.03 -7.69 14.17
CA LEU A 645 24.86 -6.62 13.61
C LEU A 645 25.98 -6.19 14.57
N LYS A 646 25.66 -6.06 15.86
CA LYS A 646 26.63 -5.73 16.92
C LYS A 646 27.71 -6.81 17.04
N GLU A 647 27.33 -8.08 17.17
CA GLU A 647 28.28 -9.18 17.32
C GLU A 647 29.17 -9.37 16.08
N LEU A 648 28.62 -9.19 14.87
CA LEU A 648 29.41 -9.16 13.64
C LEU A 648 30.47 -8.04 13.65
N LYS A 649 30.09 -6.85 14.11
CA LYS A 649 31.01 -5.71 14.21
C LYS A 649 32.10 -5.93 15.25
N GLU A 650 31.73 -6.44 16.43
CA GLU A 650 32.66 -6.76 17.52
C GLU A 650 33.64 -7.88 17.11
N ALA A 651 33.23 -8.80 16.24
CA ALA A 651 34.09 -9.80 15.62
C ALA A 651 35.01 -9.25 14.51
N GLY A 652 35.07 -7.91 14.33
CA GLY A 652 35.96 -7.24 13.38
C GLY A 652 35.50 -7.26 11.92
N LYS A 653 34.25 -7.65 11.65
CA LYS A 653 33.71 -7.64 10.28
C LYS A 653 33.43 -6.21 9.80
N LYS A 654 33.57 -6.02 8.49
CA LYS A 654 33.04 -4.85 7.79
C LYS A 654 31.58 -5.10 7.48
N VAL A 655 30.68 -4.35 8.11
CA VAL A 655 29.24 -4.62 8.07
C VAL A 655 28.54 -3.60 7.18
N ILE A 656 27.94 -4.08 6.11
CA ILE A 656 27.07 -3.30 5.22
C ILE A 656 25.65 -3.75 5.50
N PHE A 657 24.82 -2.85 6.00
CA PHE A 657 23.42 -3.13 6.28
C PHE A 657 22.54 -2.68 5.12
N VAL A 658 21.81 -3.61 4.51
CA VAL A 658 20.72 -3.35 3.57
C VAL A 658 19.41 -3.47 4.35
N ASN A 659 18.81 -2.32 4.67
CA ASN A 659 17.56 -2.25 5.40
C ASN A 659 16.37 -2.31 4.43
N CYS A 660 15.59 -3.38 4.51
CA CYS A 660 14.33 -3.52 3.78
C CYS A 660 13.19 -3.25 4.75
N SER A 661 12.55 -2.08 4.63
CA SER A 661 11.42 -1.69 5.47
C SER A 661 10.54 -0.69 4.74
N GLY A 662 9.24 -0.78 4.92
CA GLY A 662 8.27 0.20 4.42
C GLY A 662 8.12 1.42 5.34
N SER A 663 8.85 1.44 6.46
CA SER A 663 8.74 2.46 7.49
C SER A 663 10.10 3.00 7.95
N ALA A 664 10.07 4.13 8.67
CA ALA A 664 11.25 4.80 9.22
C ALA A 664 11.77 4.03 10.45
N ILE A 665 12.97 3.46 10.36
CA ILE A 665 13.60 2.71 11.47
C ILE A 665 14.51 3.63 12.27
N ALA A 666 14.42 3.58 13.60
CA ALA A 666 15.41 4.20 14.49
C ALA A 666 16.71 3.38 14.43
N LEU A 667 17.72 3.94 13.77
CA LEU A 667 18.98 3.26 13.43
C LEU A 667 20.19 3.76 14.23
N THR A 668 19.96 4.45 15.36
CA THR A 668 21.05 5.08 16.12
C THR A 668 22.15 4.08 16.51
N PRO A 669 21.85 2.89 17.10
CA PRO A 669 22.88 1.87 17.35
C PRO A 669 23.56 1.38 16.07
N GLU A 670 22.80 1.22 14.99
CA GLU A 670 23.25 0.67 13.71
C GLU A 670 24.22 1.62 12.99
N THR A 671 24.10 2.93 13.20
CA THR A 671 25.12 3.88 12.73
C THR A 671 26.49 3.58 13.32
N THR A 672 26.60 2.92 14.47
CA THR A 672 27.87 2.51 15.09
C THR A 672 28.28 1.10 14.66
N SER A 673 27.35 0.14 14.64
CA SER A 673 27.66 -1.25 14.28
C SER A 673 27.87 -1.47 12.78
N CYS A 674 27.40 -0.57 11.92
CA CYS A 674 27.53 -0.68 10.47
C CYS A 674 28.55 0.31 9.90
N ASP A 675 29.25 -0.12 8.84
CA ASP A 675 30.16 0.72 8.05
C ASP A 675 29.41 1.40 6.90
N ALA A 676 28.38 0.76 6.34
CA ALA A 676 27.44 1.37 5.40
C ALA A 676 26.00 0.95 5.71
N ILE A 677 25.04 1.81 5.38
CA ILE A 677 23.60 1.56 5.53
C ILE A 677 22.92 2.01 4.24
N LEU A 678 22.24 1.07 3.58
CA LEU A 678 21.42 1.29 2.39
C LEU A 678 19.95 1.05 2.75
N GLN A 679 19.10 2.05 2.58
CA GLN A 679 17.65 1.88 2.64
C GLN A 679 17.16 1.38 1.28
N ALA A 680 16.63 0.15 1.27
CA ALA A 680 16.17 -0.55 0.07
C ALA A 680 14.63 -0.60 -0.05
N TRP A 681 13.90 -0.23 1.00
CA TRP A 681 12.42 -0.30 1.03
C TRP A 681 11.92 -1.73 0.77
N TYR A 682 10.73 -1.87 0.17
CA TYR A 682 10.29 -3.09 -0.51
C TYR A 682 10.39 -2.84 -2.02
N PRO A 683 11.46 -3.32 -2.68
CA PRO A 683 11.90 -2.82 -3.98
C PRO A 683 11.32 -3.51 -5.23
N GLY A 684 10.29 -4.35 -5.08
CA GLY A 684 9.62 -5.01 -6.20
C GLY A 684 10.42 -6.16 -6.84
N GLU A 685 9.91 -6.70 -7.95
CA GLU A 685 10.38 -7.95 -8.57
C GLU A 685 11.86 -7.92 -8.99
N SER A 686 12.36 -6.74 -9.37
CA SER A 686 13.75 -6.51 -9.80
C SER A 686 14.62 -5.91 -8.69
N GLY A 687 14.10 -5.84 -7.46
CA GLY A 687 14.73 -5.14 -6.36
C GLY A 687 16.07 -5.72 -5.92
N GLY A 688 16.25 -7.05 -5.98
CA GLY A 688 17.53 -7.67 -5.68
C GLY A 688 18.65 -7.27 -6.65
N GLN A 689 18.32 -7.08 -7.93
CA GLN A 689 19.25 -6.56 -8.93
C GLN A 689 19.61 -5.10 -8.63
N ALA A 690 18.63 -4.25 -8.29
CA ALA A 690 18.86 -2.86 -7.94
C ALA A 690 19.76 -2.68 -6.70
N VAL A 691 19.55 -3.50 -5.65
CA VAL A 691 20.44 -3.52 -4.48
C VAL A 691 21.87 -3.87 -4.91
N ALA A 692 22.04 -4.91 -5.73
CA ALA A 692 23.36 -5.32 -6.20
C ALA A 692 24.03 -4.24 -7.07
N ASP A 693 23.27 -3.57 -7.94
CA ASP A 693 23.78 -2.49 -8.79
C ASP A 693 24.35 -1.33 -7.95
N VAL A 694 23.67 -0.97 -6.87
CA VAL A 694 24.18 0.02 -5.92
C VAL A 694 25.40 -0.50 -5.18
N LEU A 695 25.31 -1.68 -4.56
CA LEU A 695 26.40 -2.23 -3.74
C LEU A 695 27.72 -2.35 -4.52
N PHE A 696 27.67 -2.68 -5.81
CA PHE A 696 28.85 -2.82 -6.67
C PHE A 696 29.13 -1.60 -7.56
N GLY A 697 28.32 -0.54 -7.42
CA GLY A 697 28.53 0.73 -8.10
C GLY A 697 28.27 0.71 -9.61
N ASP A 698 27.49 -0.24 -10.10
CA ASP A 698 26.90 -0.22 -11.45
C ASP A 698 25.81 0.85 -11.54
N TYR A 699 25.18 1.18 -10.40
CA TYR A 699 24.32 2.34 -10.24
C TYR A 699 24.84 3.26 -9.14
N ASN A 700 24.78 4.58 -9.39
CA ASN A 700 25.12 5.59 -8.39
C ASN A 700 23.86 6.01 -7.63
N PRO A 701 23.72 5.70 -6.32
CA PRO A 701 22.49 5.96 -5.59
C PRO A 701 22.18 7.45 -5.55
N ALA A 702 20.90 7.75 -5.72
CA ALA A 702 20.36 9.10 -5.73
C ALA A 702 18.91 9.14 -5.20
N GLY A 703 18.47 8.11 -4.48
CA GLY A 703 17.22 8.16 -3.72
C GLY A 703 17.35 9.09 -2.52
N LYS A 704 16.25 9.71 -2.11
CA LYS A 704 16.15 10.62 -0.97
C LYS A 704 15.00 10.19 -0.07
N LEU A 705 15.16 10.31 1.24
CA LEU A 705 14.14 9.90 2.20
C LEU A 705 12.83 10.72 2.04
N PRO A 706 11.68 10.10 1.77
CA PRO A 706 10.38 10.77 1.76
C PRO A 706 9.77 10.93 3.17
N VAL A 707 10.49 10.47 4.20
CA VAL A 707 10.11 10.52 5.62
C VAL A 707 11.33 10.82 6.49
N SER A 708 11.12 11.43 7.63
CA SER A 708 12.15 11.67 8.63
C SER A 708 12.43 10.41 9.45
N PHE A 709 13.70 10.02 9.60
CA PHE A 709 14.11 8.90 10.45
C PHE A 709 14.48 9.43 11.83
N TYR A 710 13.69 9.09 12.85
CA TYR A 710 13.90 9.52 14.23
C TYR A 710 15.02 8.73 14.91
N LYS A 711 15.56 9.27 16.00
CA LYS A 711 16.68 8.66 16.73
C LYS A 711 16.26 7.44 17.55
N ASN A 712 15.08 7.49 18.15
CA ASN A 712 14.49 6.47 19.01
C ASN A 712 12.98 6.72 19.18
N SER A 713 12.30 5.81 19.88
CA SER A 713 10.86 5.93 20.18
C SER A 713 10.53 6.91 21.32
N GLU A 714 11.50 7.35 22.12
CA GLU A 714 11.26 8.11 23.37
C GLU A 714 10.65 9.51 23.12
N ILE A 715 10.96 10.10 21.96
CA ILE A 715 10.46 11.42 21.54
C ILE A 715 9.09 11.35 20.85
N LEU A 716 8.58 10.15 20.57
CA LEU A 716 7.29 9.97 19.91
C LEU A 716 6.16 10.19 20.91
N ARG A 717 5.20 11.04 20.54
CA ARG A 717 4.00 11.30 21.32
C ARG A 717 3.04 10.11 21.25
N ASP A 718 1.91 10.19 21.94
CA ASP A 718 0.82 9.22 21.77
C ASP A 718 0.49 9.05 20.28
N PHE A 719 0.26 7.82 19.83
CA PHE A 719 -0.06 7.57 18.43
C PHE A 719 -1.42 8.19 18.06
N GLU A 720 -2.40 8.20 18.96
CA GLU A 720 -3.72 8.81 18.71
C GLU A 720 -3.72 10.35 18.85
N ASP A 721 -2.61 10.97 19.28
CA ASP A 721 -2.44 12.42 19.25
C ASP A 721 -2.10 12.90 17.84
N TYR A 722 -3.13 13.35 17.11
CA TYR A 722 -3.06 13.79 15.72
C TYR A 722 -2.38 15.15 15.48
N SER A 723 -1.90 15.82 16.54
CA SER A 723 -1.09 17.03 16.37
C SER A 723 0.21 16.72 15.62
N MET A 724 0.61 17.63 14.73
CA MET A 724 1.89 17.56 14.01
C MET A 724 3.07 18.04 14.85
N LYS A 725 2.84 18.61 16.04
CA LYS A 725 3.92 19.12 16.91
C LYS A 725 4.92 18.02 17.26
N GLY A 726 6.19 18.24 16.88
CA GLY A 726 7.28 17.28 17.11
C GLY A 726 7.36 16.15 16.06
N ARG A 727 6.53 16.18 15.02
CA ARG A 727 6.47 15.18 13.96
C ARG A 727 6.86 15.79 12.62
N THR A 728 7.52 15.00 11.78
CA THR A 728 7.96 15.34 10.42
C THR A 728 8.95 16.51 10.38
N TYR A 729 9.63 16.69 9.25
CA TYR A 729 10.58 17.80 9.08
C TYR A 729 9.92 19.19 9.19
N ARG A 730 8.58 19.27 9.04
CA ARG A 730 7.80 20.50 9.14
C ARG A 730 7.71 21.02 10.57
N TYR A 731 7.84 20.16 11.59
CA TYR A 731 7.63 20.54 12.99
C TYR A 731 8.68 20.00 13.96
N THR A 732 9.73 19.34 13.47
CA THR A 732 10.92 19.00 14.26
C THR A 732 12.18 18.99 13.40
N THR A 733 13.32 19.24 14.04
CA THR A 733 14.66 19.01 13.48
C THR A 733 15.41 17.91 14.22
N ASP A 734 14.84 17.35 15.28
CA ASP A 734 15.47 16.35 16.14
C ASP A 734 15.28 14.94 15.58
N VAL A 735 16.03 14.65 14.52
CA VAL A 735 15.94 13.40 13.76
C VAL A 735 17.35 12.85 13.49
N LEU A 736 17.46 11.56 13.21
CA LEU A 736 18.72 10.90 12.85
C LEU A 736 19.07 11.16 11.39
N PHE A 737 18.13 10.91 10.48
CA PHE A 737 18.25 11.27 9.07
C PHE A 737 17.05 12.15 8.67
N PRO A 738 17.31 13.35 8.14
CA PRO A 738 16.25 14.31 7.83
C PRO A 738 15.50 13.96 6.54
N PHE A 739 14.27 14.44 6.41
CA PHE A 739 13.53 14.37 5.14
C PHE A 739 14.38 14.89 3.97
N GLY A 740 14.28 14.22 2.83
CA GLY A 740 15.02 14.53 1.62
C GLY A 740 16.50 14.16 1.69
N PHE A 741 16.98 13.42 2.69
CA PHE A 741 18.38 13.01 2.81
C PHE A 741 18.70 11.76 1.99
N GLY A 742 19.91 11.69 1.44
CA GLY A 742 20.46 10.51 0.76
C GLY A 742 21.81 10.82 0.14
N LEU A 743 22.79 9.95 0.38
CA LEU A 743 24.16 10.08 -0.11
C LEU A 743 24.29 9.58 -1.55
N SER A 744 25.35 10.05 -2.22
CA SER A 744 25.75 9.63 -3.57
C SER A 744 27.22 9.19 -3.56
N TYR A 745 27.63 8.40 -4.55
CA TYR A 745 29.07 8.18 -4.83
C TYR A 745 29.71 9.39 -5.51
N SER A 746 28.91 10.33 -6.02
CA SER A 746 29.36 11.64 -6.51
C SER A 746 29.28 12.70 -5.42
N LYS A 747 29.99 13.81 -5.63
CA LYS A 747 29.99 14.98 -4.73
C LYS A 747 29.45 16.18 -5.48
N PHE A 748 28.45 16.83 -4.91
CA PHE A 748 27.82 18.00 -5.52
C PHE A 748 28.06 19.26 -4.70
N ILE A 749 28.25 20.39 -5.40
CA ILE A 749 28.25 21.73 -4.81
C ILE A 749 27.04 22.47 -5.34
N VAL A 750 26.14 22.84 -4.43
CA VAL A 750 25.02 23.75 -4.72
C VAL A 750 25.54 25.18 -4.58
N GLY A 751 25.60 25.93 -5.68
CA GLY A 751 26.03 27.33 -5.70
C GLY A 751 24.95 28.29 -5.22
N THR A 752 25.19 29.60 -5.36
CA THR A 752 24.21 30.63 -4.95
C THR A 752 23.14 30.76 -6.02
N GLY A 753 21.89 30.48 -5.64
CA GLY A 753 20.72 30.62 -6.49
C GLY A 753 20.37 32.08 -6.79
N LYS A 754 19.66 32.31 -7.90
CA LYS A 754 19.19 33.62 -8.34
C LYS A 754 17.70 33.55 -8.66
N LEU A 755 16.94 34.51 -8.14
CA LEU A 755 15.55 34.71 -8.49
C LEU A 755 15.45 35.69 -9.66
N ASN A 756 14.51 35.46 -10.58
CA ASN A 756 14.17 36.44 -11.60
C ASN A 756 13.51 37.70 -11.00
N LYS A 757 12.76 37.54 -9.90
CA LYS A 757 12.12 38.60 -9.11
C LYS A 757 12.13 38.23 -7.63
N SER A 758 12.36 39.22 -6.75
CA SER A 758 12.27 39.05 -5.28
C SER A 758 11.11 39.82 -4.65
N LYS A 759 10.37 40.59 -5.45
CA LYS A 759 9.12 41.24 -5.08
C LYS A 759 8.06 40.85 -6.09
N ILE A 760 6.93 40.33 -5.63
CA ILE A 760 5.85 39.82 -6.46
C ILE A 760 4.49 40.21 -5.92
N LYS A 761 3.48 40.25 -6.78
CA LYS A 761 2.07 40.24 -6.38
C LYS A 761 1.63 38.83 -5.98
N SER A 762 0.48 38.72 -5.33
CA SER A 762 -0.07 37.44 -4.85
C SER A 762 -0.40 36.42 -5.94
N ASP A 763 -0.53 36.84 -7.20
CA ASP A 763 -0.85 36.00 -8.36
C ASP A 763 0.34 35.76 -9.31
N GLU A 764 1.52 36.31 -8.98
CA GLU A 764 2.70 36.21 -9.84
C GLU A 764 3.55 34.97 -9.52
N ASN A 765 4.00 34.28 -10.57
CA ASN A 765 4.96 33.19 -10.48
C ASN A 765 6.41 33.74 -10.44
N ILE A 766 7.33 32.98 -9.86
CA ILE A 766 8.77 33.26 -9.89
C ILE A 766 9.56 32.07 -10.41
N GLN A 767 10.79 32.34 -10.86
CA GLN A 767 11.73 31.31 -11.29
C GLN A 767 13.02 31.43 -10.49
N LEU A 768 13.46 30.31 -9.92
CA LEU A 768 14.72 30.16 -9.20
C LEU A 768 15.71 29.38 -10.08
N THR A 769 16.87 29.97 -10.35
CA THR A 769 17.99 29.32 -11.05
C THR A 769 19.09 28.96 -10.05
N ILE A 770 19.45 27.67 -9.96
CA ILE A 770 20.43 27.14 -9.01
C ILE A 770 21.59 26.48 -9.76
N PRO A 771 22.82 26.99 -9.65
CA PRO A 771 23.99 26.30 -10.20
C PRO A 771 24.34 25.06 -9.36
N VAL A 772 24.47 23.90 -9.98
CA VAL A 772 24.84 22.63 -9.34
C VAL A 772 26.04 22.02 -10.05
N GLN A 773 27.14 21.79 -9.34
CA GLN A 773 28.38 21.25 -9.90
C GLN A 773 28.68 19.87 -9.32
N ASN A 774 29.01 18.89 -10.17
CA ASN A 774 29.57 17.62 -9.74
C ASN A 774 31.10 17.72 -9.70
N THR A 775 31.69 17.65 -8.52
CA THR A 775 33.15 17.77 -8.30
C THR A 775 33.87 16.43 -8.23
N SER A 776 33.16 15.34 -8.48
CA SER A 776 33.71 13.99 -8.49
C SER A 776 34.11 13.53 -9.90
N LYS A 777 34.76 12.36 -9.98
CA LYS A 777 35.12 11.68 -11.23
C LYS A 777 34.02 10.77 -11.77
N ARG A 778 32.85 10.76 -11.15
CA ARG A 778 31.74 9.85 -11.46
C ARG A 778 30.50 10.67 -11.78
N ASP A 779 29.82 10.32 -12.85
CA ASP A 779 28.51 10.89 -13.18
C ASP A 779 27.52 10.58 -12.07
N GLY A 780 26.62 11.51 -11.78
CA GLY A 780 25.65 11.33 -10.73
C GLY A 780 24.42 12.17 -10.94
N THR A 781 23.38 11.82 -10.18
CA THR A 781 22.14 12.58 -10.13
C THR A 781 21.98 13.16 -8.74
N GLU A 782 21.55 14.41 -8.67
CA GLU A 782 21.16 15.07 -7.43
C GLU A 782 19.70 15.52 -7.53
N ILE A 783 19.01 15.62 -6.39
CA ILE A 783 17.65 16.14 -6.30
C ILE A 783 17.69 17.47 -5.55
N ILE A 784 17.43 18.55 -6.28
CA ILE A 784 17.31 19.88 -5.72
C ILE A 784 15.90 20.04 -5.15
N GLN A 785 15.82 20.39 -3.87
CA GLN A 785 14.58 20.56 -3.11
C GLN A 785 14.43 22.03 -2.74
N VAL A 786 13.22 22.56 -2.88
CA VAL A 786 12.89 23.96 -2.58
C VAL A 786 11.77 24.00 -1.56
N TYR A 787 12.03 24.66 -0.44
CA TYR A 787 11.11 24.82 0.66
C TYR A 787 10.76 26.30 0.88
N VAL A 788 9.54 26.56 1.32
CA VAL A 788 9.06 27.91 1.64
C VAL A 788 8.68 27.98 3.11
N LYS A 789 8.98 29.12 3.74
CA LYS A 789 8.50 29.50 5.08
C LYS A 789 7.97 30.93 5.03
N LYS A 790 6.81 31.17 5.63
CA LYS A 790 6.28 32.53 5.85
C LYS A 790 6.89 33.09 7.14
N VAL A 791 7.56 34.25 7.08
CA VAL A 791 8.42 34.74 8.18
C VAL A 791 7.62 35.07 9.45
N ASN A 792 6.48 35.74 9.30
CA ASN A 792 5.65 36.18 10.43
C ASN A 792 4.64 35.12 10.90
N ASP A 793 4.78 33.87 10.42
CA ASP A 793 3.90 32.77 10.77
C ASP A 793 4.55 31.89 11.85
N THR A 794 4.46 32.33 13.11
CA THR A 794 5.16 31.70 14.24
C THR A 794 4.60 30.33 14.63
N ASP A 795 3.32 30.09 14.33
CA ASP A 795 2.63 28.83 14.60
C ASP A 795 2.62 27.88 13.38
N GLY A 796 3.22 28.33 12.27
CA GLY A 796 3.33 27.57 11.03
C GLY A 796 4.46 26.54 11.04
N PRO A 797 4.58 25.76 9.95
CA PRO A 797 5.68 24.82 9.79
C PRO A 797 7.03 25.55 9.72
N LEU A 798 8.10 24.89 10.19
CA LEU A 798 9.48 25.37 10.08
C LEU A 798 9.87 25.72 8.64
N LYS A 799 9.32 24.96 7.69
CA LYS A 799 9.38 25.11 6.23
C LYS A 799 8.53 24.00 5.60
N THR A 800 8.08 24.18 4.37
CA THR A 800 7.34 23.16 3.60
C THR A 800 7.88 23.06 2.18
N LEU A 801 8.02 21.85 1.65
CA LEU A 801 8.47 21.57 0.29
C LEU A 801 7.43 22.13 -0.69
N LYS A 802 7.88 22.85 -1.70
CA LYS A 802 7.03 23.43 -2.74
C LYS A 802 7.52 23.13 -4.16
N ALA A 803 8.75 22.62 -4.30
CA ALA A 803 9.25 22.08 -5.56
C ALA A 803 10.42 21.12 -5.32
N PHE A 804 10.62 20.19 -6.25
CA PHE A 804 11.84 19.41 -6.36
C PHE A 804 12.21 19.22 -7.83
N LYS A 805 13.48 18.96 -8.12
CA LYS A 805 13.96 18.64 -9.46
C LYS A 805 15.11 17.66 -9.41
N ARG A 806 14.94 16.51 -10.08
CA ARG A 806 15.98 15.51 -10.30
C ARG A 806 16.88 15.95 -11.46
N VAL A 807 18.20 16.00 -11.24
CA VAL A 807 19.17 16.58 -12.18
C VAL A 807 20.39 15.67 -12.32
N ALA A 808 20.61 15.15 -13.53
CA ALA A 808 21.84 14.47 -13.87
C ALA A 808 22.95 15.50 -14.13
N VAL A 809 24.12 15.32 -13.52
CA VAL A 809 25.28 16.19 -13.69
C VAL A 809 26.50 15.30 -13.91
N ASN A 810 27.07 15.38 -15.12
CA ASN A 810 28.26 14.61 -15.49
C ASN A 810 29.46 14.99 -14.61
N ALA A 811 30.42 14.08 -14.47
CA ALA A 811 31.64 14.27 -13.71
C ALA A 811 32.38 15.55 -14.13
N GLY A 812 32.72 16.40 -13.16
CA GLY A 812 33.40 17.69 -13.40
C GLY A 812 32.51 18.81 -13.95
N ASN A 813 31.31 18.50 -14.42
CA ASN A 813 30.41 19.47 -15.06
C ASN A 813 29.56 20.26 -14.05
N LYS A 814 28.95 21.33 -14.56
CA LYS A 814 28.06 22.22 -13.82
C LYS A 814 26.80 22.49 -14.65
N GLU A 815 25.64 22.33 -14.02
CA GLU A 815 24.32 22.61 -14.60
C GLU A 815 23.66 23.81 -13.90
N ASN A 816 22.83 24.56 -14.64
CA ASN A 816 21.97 25.59 -14.06
C ASN A 816 20.53 25.07 -13.99
N VAL A 817 20.11 24.69 -12.78
CA VAL A 817 18.80 24.11 -12.51
C VAL A 817 17.76 25.20 -12.39
N MET A 818 16.83 25.27 -13.34
CA MET A 818 15.69 26.19 -13.29
C MET A 818 14.49 25.49 -12.65
N ILE A 819 13.91 26.14 -11.64
CA ILE A 819 12.72 25.70 -10.90
C ILE A 819 11.69 26.83 -10.93
N ASP A 820 10.53 26.55 -11.52
CA ASP A 820 9.39 27.44 -11.51
C ASP A 820 8.59 27.25 -10.23
N LEU A 821 8.24 28.36 -9.60
CA LEU A 821 7.42 28.42 -8.39
C LEU A 821 6.14 29.19 -8.74
N PRO A 822 5.01 28.50 -8.93
CA PRO A 822 3.74 29.18 -9.13
C PRO A 822 3.35 30.00 -7.89
N ALA A 823 2.42 30.94 -8.04
CA ALA A 823 1.89 31.71 -6.92
C ALA A 823 1.41 30.81 -5.75
N SER A 824 0.85 29.64 -6.05
CA SER A 824 0.42 28.63 -5.06
C SER A 824 1.57 28.07 -4.20
N SER A 825 2.84 28.26 -4.60
CA SER A 825 3.99 27.96 -3.74
C SER A 825 4.03 28.82 -2.47
N PHE A 826 3.35 29.97 -2.46
CA PHE A 826 3.29 30.92 -1.33
C PHE A 826 1.96 30.88 -0.56
N GLU A 827 1.13 29.86 -0.82
CA GLU A 827 -0.10 29.60 -0.08
C GLU A 827 0.21 28.99 1.30
N PHE A 828 -0.33 29.64 2.34
CA PHE A 828 -0.30 29.22 3.75
C PHE A 828 -1.69 29.46 4.38
N PHE A 829 -1.97 28.76 5.47
CA PHE A 829 -3.20 28.92 6.22
C PHE A 829 -3.30 30.31 6.84
N ASP A 830 -4.44 30.96 6.61
CA ASP A 830 -4.80 32.23 7.19
C ASP A 830 -5.94 32.03 8.19
N ALA A 831 -5.62 32.10 9.48
CA ALA A 831 -6.59 31.85 10.55
C ALA A 831 -7.78 32.82 10.53
N ALA A 832 -7.62 34.04 10.01
CA ALA A 832 -8.70 35.01 9.90
C ALA A 832 -9.79 34.59 8.90
N SER A 833 -9.40 33.98 7.79
CA SER A 833 -10.34 33.49 6.76
C SER A 833 -10.58 31.99 6.78
N MET A 834 -9.88 31.25 7.64
CA MET A 834 -9.96 29.78 7.74
C MET A 834 -9.69 29.08 6.41
N ALA A 835 -8.78 29.63 5.61
CA ALA A 835 -8.46 29.15 4.27
C ALA A 835 -6.95 29.23 3.99
N VAL A 836 -6.48 28.41 3.06
CA VAL A 836 -5.10 28.50 2.53
C VAL A 836 -5.09 29.48 1.38
N LYS A 837 -4.27 30.54 1.47
CA LYS A 837 -4.15 31.56 0.42
C LYS A 837 -2.78 32.21 0.43
N VAL A 838 -2.45 32.88 -0.66
CA VAL A 838 -1.28 33.76 -0.73
C VAL A 838 -1.61 35.07 0.00
N THR A 839 -0.78 35.46 0.95
CA THR A 839 -0.95 36.70 1.72
C THR A 839 0.27 37.59 1.59
N SER A 840 0.09 38.91 1.65
CA SER A 840 1.22 39.85 1.69
C SER A 840 2.16 39.55 2.86
N GLY A 841 3.47 39.65 2.62
CA GLY A 841 4.47 39.43 3.65
C GLY A 841 5.81 38.94 3.11
N GLU A 842 6.76 38.76 4.01
CA GLU A 842 8.07 38.20 3.68
C GLU A 842 8.04 36.67 3.79
N TYR A 843 8.62 36.02 2.79
CA TYR A 843 8.78 34.58 2.68
C TYR A 843 10.27 34.25 2.52
N GLU A 844 10.70 33.22 3.23
CA GLU A 844 12.02 32.63 3.09
C GLU A 844 11.94 31.43 2.15
N LEU A 845 12.75 31.46 1.09
CA LEU A 845 12.89 30.40 0.11
C LEU A 845 14.19 29.65 0.36
N TYR A 846 14.08 28.46 0.92
CA TYR A 846 15.20 27.57 1.18
C TYR A 846 15.41 26.61 -0.01
N TYR A 847 16.64 26.36 -0.42
CA TYR A 847 16.95 25.42 -1.48
C TYR A 847 18.23 24.64 -1.18
N GLY A 848 18.27 23.37 -1.58
CA GLY A 848 19.40 22.48 -1.30
C GLY A 848 19.12 21.02 -1.62
N THR A 849 19.80 20.12 -0.93
CA THR A 849 19.78 18.67 -1.21
C THR A 849 19.11 17.82 -0.14
N SER A 850 18.67 18.42 0.98
CA SER A 850 17.84 17.80 2.02
C SER A 850 17.16 18.89 2.88
N SER A 851 16.25 18.51 3.78
CA SER A 851 15.61 19.45 4.72
C SER A 851 16.52 19.93 5.86
N ALA A 852 17.72 19.38 6.04
CA ALA A 852 18.64 19.82 7.08
C ALA A 852 19.20 21.21 6.81
N ALA A 853 19.29 22.03 7.87
CA ALA A 853 19.75 23.41 7.77
C ALA A 853 21.15 23.54 7.12
N LYS A 854 22.06 22.59 7.39
CA LYS A 854 23.41 22.56 6.81
C LYS A 854 23.45 22.32 5.29
N ASP A 855 22.38 21.74 4.74
CA ASP A 855 22.28 21.38 3.33
C ASP A 855 21.49 22.45 2.53
N LEU A 856 21.01 23.50 3.21
CA LEU A 856 20.14 24.52 2.63
C LEU A 856 20.83 25.89 2.53
N LYS A 857 20.50 26.61 1.47
CA LYS A 857 20.72 28.05 1.30
C LYS A 857 19.38 28.76 1.29
N MET A 858 19.37 30.08 1.53
CA MET A 858 18.14 30.86 1.64
C MET A 858 18.18 32.12 0.77
N LEU A 859 17.02 32.45 0.19
CA LEU A 859 16.72 33.74 -0.45
C LEU A 859 15.40 34.27 0.13
N LYS A 860 15.16 35.58 0.00
CA LYS A 860 13.92 36.21 0.45
C LYS A 860 13.04 36.61 -0.73
N VAL A 861 11.73 36.45 -0.56
CA VAL A 861 10.68 36.89 -1.49
C VAL A 861 9.69 37.74 -0.70
N LEU A 862 9.37 38.92 -1.20
CA LEU A 862 8.32 39.79 -0.66
C LEU A 862 7.08 39.69 -1.54
N VAL A 863 5.97 39.23 -0.96
CA VAL A 863 4.65 39.26 -1.62
C VAL A 863 3.94 40.54 -1.20
N GLN A 864 3.44 41.31 -2.17
CA GLN A 864 2.78 42.61 -1.98
C GLN A 864 1.31 42.58 -2.35
#